data_AF-A0A4R4QE57-F1
#
_entry.id   AF-A0A4R4QE57-F1
#
_cell.length_a   1.000
_cell.length_b   1.000
_cell.length_c   1.000
_cell.angle_alpha   90.00
_cell.angle_beta   90.00
_cell.angle_gamma   90.00
#
_symmetry.space_group_name_H-M   'P 1'
#
loop_
_entity.id
_entity.type
_entity.pdbx_description
1 polymer ?
#
loop_
_entity_poly.entity_id
_entity_poly.type
_entity_poly.pdbx_seq_one_letter_code
_entity_poly.pdbx_strand_id
1 'polypeptide(L)'
;MFSNSAGDVPKGTIGGLVHDDTRFLDRWELTLNDAPLLVLGSGTVDPFSAAFFLANTDLPDLPPNRVGVRRQRFVGDGMYERIELRYFGSDPVDLRLRLAAGTDFADLFEIKESGRDRSTQIVRQHERDGSALCFAYRNGTYYAMVRVETEPAATELEDDSLVWRLRLTRGEAWRCELRVPLHCGDERFQPVARSFGDVFERDAEDPSARWLASVPRLDSGSDRLVAVYRKSAADLASMRLEKRIWGEPVVLHAAGLPWFMTVFGRDTLITGYQTIALGSAMARGTLLVLASHQAQDHDDFTDREPGKIFHEFRSGELTQLGLKPYQPYYGGADTTALWLVVLSEHWRWTGDEELVRKLWPNALAALRWIDEHGDLHGRGYVGYATRSREGLGNQCWRDSPDGVQFADGTIPVLPIATCETQGYTYDAKIRMAELAEGPMRDPALAQRLRAEAAALRERFNRDFWVPERGGYYAVGLDGDGRQIDSMTSNMGHLLWSGIVPPERARLVAAQLMSDEMFSGWGVRTLSTADSGYNPIGYHVGTVWPHDNSIIAAGLARYGQHEAAYRIIGAMMEASAYSEHRLPEAFSGYDRRFGRRPVPYPTACNPQAWASGAPLLFLRTLLGLEAVDGRLVIEPQLPAPLGPIRLLGVPAFGRHWDLYAEGSHGEVRPSA
;
A
#
# COMPACT_ATOMS: atom_id res chain seq x y z
N MET A 1 -0.91 -14.97 6.09
CA MET A 1 -0.08 -16.13 5.71
C MET A 1 0.49 -15.90 4.32
N PHE A 2 1.80 -15.69 4.21
CA PHE A 2 2.52 -15.58 2.94
C PHE A 2 3.25 -16.90 2.64
N SER A 3 2.89 -17.59 1.56
CA SER A 3 3.37 -18.95 1.23
C SER A 3 3.63 -19.11 -0.26
N ASN A 4 4.37 -20.15 -0.65
CA ASN A 4 4.60 -20.51 -2.04
C ASN A 4 3.33 -21.09 -2.72
N SER A 5 3.44 -21.48 -3.99
CA SER A 5 2.34 -22.04 -4.79
C SER A 5 1.87 -23.44 -4.34
N ALA A 6 2.61 -24.13 -3.47
CA ALA A 6 2.13 -25.35 -2.82
C ALA A 6 1.32 -25.05 -1.54
N GLY A 7 1.28 -23.78 -1.13
CA GLY A 7 0.75 -23.35 0.17
C GLY A 7 1.77 -23.51 1.30
N ASP A 8 3.01 -23.85 0.98
CA ASP A 8 4.06 -24.11 1.96
C ASP A 8 4.87 -22.86 2.30
N VAL A 9 5.38 -22.84 3.52
CA VAL A 9 6.37 -21.89 4.00
C VAL A 9 7.61 -22.69 4.40
N PRO A 10 8.61 -22.79 3.52
CA PRO A 10 9.88 -23.41 3.87
C PRO A 10 10.63 -22.56 4.90
N LYS A 11 11.32 -23.24 5.82
CA LYS A 11 12.14 -22.56 6.84
C LYS A 11 13.22 -21.69 6.18
N GLY A 12 13.46 -20.50 6.74
CA GLY A 12 14.45 -19.54 6.24
C GLY A 12 13.96 -18.69 5.06
N THR A 13 12.72 -18.86 4.62
CA THR A 13 12.08 -17.91 3.70
C THR A 13 11.51 -16.71 4.46
N ILE A 14 11.16 -15.66 3.72
CA ILE A 14 10.43 -14.50 4.27
C ILE A 14 8.93 -14.79 4.49
N GLY A 15 8.45 -15.99 4.14
CA GLY A 15 7.06 -16.41 4.29
C GLY A 15 6.64 -16.57 5.75
N GLY A 16 5.33 -16.67 5.98
CA GLY A 16 4.79 -16.94 7.30
C GLY A 16 3.39 -16.40 7.59
N LEU A 17 2.85 -16.80 8.75
CA LEU A 17 1.64 -16.21 9.31
C LEU A 17 2.05 -15.03 10.20
N VAL A 18 1.73 -13.81 9.74
CA VAL A 18 2.08 -12.56 10.43
C VAL A 18 0.81 -11.90 10.95
N HIS A 19 0.86 -11.39 12.16
CA HIS A 19 -0.18 -10.59 12.80
C HIS A 19 0.48 -9.57 13.73
N ASP A 20 0.00 -8.33 13.75
CA ASP A 20 0.56 -7.23 14.56
C ASP A 20 2.09 -7.18 14.54
N ASP A 21 2.64 -7.06 13.33
CA ASP A 21 4.08 -6.99 13.04
C ASP A 21 4.91 -8.17 13.56
N THR A 22 4.29 -9.31 13.90
CA THR A 22 4.97 -10.49 14.44
C THR A 22 4.69 -11.72 13.59
N ARG A 23 5.73 -12.47 13.20
CA ARG A 23 5.61 -13.76 12.51
C ARG A 23 5.36 -14.89 13.50
N PHE A 24 4.11 -15.33 13.60
CA PHE A 24 3.70 -16.45 14.46
C PHE A 24 4.10 -17.81 13.90
N LEU A 25 4.11 -17.98 12.57
CA LEU A 25 4.58 -19.20 11.92
C LEU A 25 5.63 -18.85 10.86
N ASP A 26 6.83 -19.41 10.96
CA ASP A 26 7.93 -19.27 9.98
C ASP A 26 8.13 -20.54 9.13
N ARG A 27 7.41 -21.61 9.46
CA ARG A 27 7.42 -22.87 8.75
C ARG A 27 6.03 -23.49 8.69
N TRP A 28 5.66 -23.97 7.51
CA TRP A 28 4.39 -24.65 7.26
C TRP A 28 4.55 -25.52 6.01
N GLU A 29 4.96 -26.78 6.17
CA GLU A 29 5.34 -27.63 5.03
C GLU A 29 4.57 -28.95 5.07
N LEU A 30 3.77 -29.22 4.03
CA LEU A 30 3.02 -30.45 3.88
C LEU A 30 3.76 -31.44 2.97
N THR A 31 4.06 -32.63 3.51
CA THR A 31 4.74 -33.70 2.76
C THR A 31 3.95 -35.00 2.81
N LEU A 32 4.09 -35.81 1.76
CA LEU A 32 3.49 -37.14 1.66
C LEU A 32 4.62 -38.16 1.47
N ASN A 33 4.74 -39.13 2.38
CA ASN A 33 5.87 -40.05 2.48
C ASN A 33 7.22 -39.31 2.42
N ASP A 34 7.29 -38.19 3.16
CA ASP A 34 8.46 -37.29 3.26
C ASP A 34 8.92 -36.63 1.95
N ALA A 35 8.15 -36.76 0.87
CA ALA A 35 8.37 -36.04 -0.38
C ALA A 35 7.47 -34.79 -0.50
N PRO A 36 7.92 -33.74 -1.21
CA PRO A 36 7.08 -32.61 -1.54
C PRO A 36 5.96 -33.01 -2.49
N LEU A 37 4.89 -32.22 -2.50
CA LEU A 37 3.75 -32.38 -3.42
C LEU A 37 3.98 -31.61 -4.73
N LEU A 38 3.47 -32.15 -5.83
CA LEU A 38 3.43 -31.48 -7.14
C LEU A 38 2.29 -30.45 -7.16
N VAL A 39 2.58 -29.23 -7.59
CA VAL A 39 1.56 -28.17 -7.76
C VAL A 39 0.84 -28.35 -9.09
N LEU A 40 -0.47 -28.60 -9.04
CA LEU A 40 -1.34 -28.64 -10.23
C LEU A 40 -1.96 -27.26 -10.50
N GLY A 41 -2.24 -26.50 -9.44
CA GLY A 41 -2.74 -25.14 -9.53
C GLY A 41 -2.95 -24.54 -8.14
N SER A 42 -2.81 -23.21 -8.03
CA SER A 42 -3.02 -22.48 -6.79
C SER A 42 -3.45 -21.05 -7.07
N GLY A 43 -4.21 -20.45 -6.16
CA GLY A 43 -4.56 -19.04 -6.27
C GLY A 43 -5.33 -18.52 -5.07
N THR A 44 -5.33 -17.19 -4.92
CA THR A 44 -6.25 -16.50 -4.01
C THR A 44 -7.65 -16.56 -4.60
N VAL A 45 -8.64 -16.98 -3.80
CA VAL A 45 -10.05 -17.01 -4.21
C VAL A 45 -10.71 -15.69 -3.82
N ASP A 46 -10.52 -15.28 -2.56
CA ASP A 46 -10.87 -13.98 -2.00
C ASP A 46 -9.64 -13.38 -1.30
N PRO A 47 -9.67 -12.10 -0.88
CA PRO A 47 -8.52 -11.51 -0.20
C PRO A 47 -8.10 -12.22 1.11
N PHE A 48 -9.02 -12.94 1.73
CA PHE A 48 -8.80 -13.72 2.96
C PHE A 48 -8.73 -15.24 2.71
N SER A 49 -8.80 -15.72 1.47
CA SER A 49 -8.89 -17.16 1.17
C SER A 49 -8.03 -17.61 -0.02
N ALA A 50 -7.47 -18.82 0.06
CA ALA A 50 -6.65 -19.40 -1.01
C ALA A 50 -6.91 -20.90 -1.17
N ALA A 51 -6.78 -21.38 -2.41
CA ALA A 51 -6.92 -22.78 -2.76
C ALA A 51 -5.63 -23.32 -3.38
N PHE A 52 -5.28 -24.55 -3.04
CA PHE A 52 -4.13 -25.26 -3.58
C PHE A 52 -4.56 -26.66 -4.01
N PHE A 53 -4.28 -27.01 -5.26
CA PHE A 53 -4.54 -28.32 -5.85
C PHE A 53 -3.20 -28.97 -6.16
N LEU A 54 -2.93 -30.07 -5.47
CA LEU A 54 -1.64 -30.73 -5.47
C LEU A 54 -1.80 -32.23 -5.74
N ALA A 55 -0.70 -32.90 -6.05
CA ALA A 55 -0.65 -34.34 -6.20
C ALA A 55 0.64 -34.92 -5.62
N ASN A 56 0.66 -36.22 -5.34
CA ASN A 56 1.91 -36.89 -4.99
C ASN A 56 2.90 -36.89 -6.16
N THR A 57 4.18 -36.71 -5.82
CA THR A 57 5.34 -37.02 -6.66
C THR A 57 5.48 -38.53 -6.86
N ASP A 58 6.48 -38.95 -7.62
CA ASP A 58 6.85 -40.37 -7.70
C ASP A 58 7.43 -40.81 -6.34
N LEU A 59 6.81 -41.83 -5.73
CA LEU A 59 7.10 -42.32 -4.39
C LEU A 59 7.39 -43.82 -4.44
N PRO A 60 8.14 -44.37 -3.47
CA PRO A 60 8.27 -45.82 -3.32
C PRO A 60 6.88 -46.47 -3.28
N ASP A 61 6.65 -47.43 -4.17
CA ASP A 61 5.40 -48.20 -4.31
C ASP A 61 4.13 -47.37 -4.65
N LEU A 62 4.28 -46.09 -5.01
CA LEU A 62 3.17 -45.23 -5.40
C LEU A 62 3.57 -44.29 -6.56
N PRO A 63 3.11 -44.58 -7.79
CA PRO A 63 3.36 -43.72 -8.95
C PRO A 63 2.82 -42.29 -8.75
N PRO A 64 3.35 -41.28 -9.47
CA PRO A 64 2.87 -39.91 -9.36
C PRO A 64 1.41 -39.78 -9.77
N ASN A 65 0.75 -38.73 -9.28
CA ASN A 65 -0.65 -38.40 -9.61
C ASN A 65 -1.67 -39.50 -9.24
N ARG A 66 -1.42 -40.22 -8.15
CA ARG A 66 -2.33 -41.24 -7.59
C ARG A 66 -3.06 -40.76 -6.35
N VAL A 67 -2.54 -39.76 -5.65
CA VAL A 67 -3.19 -39.08 -4.51
C VAL A 67 -3.35 -37.61 -4.89
N GLY A 68 -4.60 -37.17 -5.00
CA GLY A 68 -4.92 -35.74 -5.10
C GLY A 68 -4.99 -35.13 -3.70
N VAL A 69 -4.39 -33.95 -3.53
CA VAL A 69 -4.41 -33.19 -2.29
C VAL A 69 -5.02 -31.82 -2.57
N ARG A 70 -6.01 -31.44 -1.78
CA ARG A 70 -6.63 -30.11 -1.83
C ARG A 70 -6.43 -29.42 -0.50
N ARG A 71 -5.92 -28.18 -0.54
CA ARG A 71 -5.83 -27.30 0.62
C ARG A 71 -6.74 -26.10 0.41
N GLN A 72 -7.57 -25.79 1.39
CA GLN A 72 -8.40 -24.58 1.42
C GLN A 72 -7.98 -23.78 2.65
N ARG A 73 -7.43 -22.59 2.46
CA ARG A 73 -6.91 -21.75 3.53
C ARG A 73 -7.74 -20.48 3.67
N PHE A 74 -7.98 -20.07 4.91
CA PHE A 74 -8.69 -18.85 5.28
C PHE A 74 -7.88 -18.12 6.36
N VAL A 75 -7.73 -16.80 6.23
CA VAL A 75 -6.97 -15.95 7.15
C VAL A 75 -7.87 -14.83 7.66
N GLY A 76 -7.83 -14.56 8.96
CA GLY A 76 -8.59 -13.50 9.63
C GLY A 76 -8.02 -13.30 11.03
N ASP A 77 -8.84 -13.47 12.07
CA ASP A 77 -8.41 -13.54 13.47
C ASP A 77 -7.69 -14.88 13.77
N GLY A 78 -6.58 -15.13 13.07
CA GLY A 78 -5.87 -16.40 13.02
C GLY A 78 -5.94 -17.03 11.62
N MET A 79 -5.70 -18.34 11.55
CA MET A 79 -5.76 -19.07 10.28
C MET A 79 -6.59 -20.35 10.44
N TYR A 80 -7.41 -20.65 9.45
CA TYR A 80 -8.09 -21.94 9.31
C TYR A 80 -7.64 -22.59 8.00
N GLU A 81 -7.34 -23.88 8.02
CA GLU A 81 -6.99 -24.63 6.82
C GLU A 81 -7.66 -25.99 6.81
N ARG A 82 -8.24 -26.36 5.67
CA ARG A 82 -8.75 -27.71 5.41
C ARG A 82 -7.85 -28.41 4.42
N ILE A 83 -7.39 -29.60 4.79
CA ILE A 83 -6.61 -30.51 3.93
C ILE A 83 -7.49 -31.70 3.59
N GLU A 84 -7.57 -32.04 2.30
CA GLU A 84 -8.30 -33.19 1.80
C GLU A 84 -7.40 -34.02 0.91
N LEU A 85 -7.35 -35.33 1.16
CA LEU A 85 -6.67 -36.33 0.34
C LEU A 85 -7.71 -37.19 -0.36
N ARG A 86 -7.45 -37.55 -1.62
CA ARG A 86 -8.24 -38.54 -2.34
C ARG A 86 -7.35 -39.47 -3.12
N TYR A 87 -7.54 -40.77 -2.93
CA TYR A 87 -6.74 -41.79 -3.61
C TYR A 87 -7.43 -42.33 -4.86
N PHE A 88 -6.66 -42.43 -5.95
CA PHE A 88 -7.12 -42.80 -7.29
C PHE A 88 -6.44 -44.07 -7.85
N GLY A 89 -5.64 -44.77 -7.06
CA GLY A 89 -5.04 -46.05 -7.47
C GLY A 89 -5.98 -47.26 -7.32
N SER A 90 -5.49 -48.43 -7.73
CA SER A 90 -6.22 -49.69 -7.71
C SER A 90 -6.16 -50.43 -6.38
N ASP A 91 -4.98 -50.47 -5.78
CA ASP A 91 -4.68 -51.29 -4.60
C ASP A 91 -4.59 -50.43 -3.34
N PRO A 92 -4.96 -50.94 -2.15
CA PRO A 92 -4.82 -50.18 -0.91
C PRO A 92 -3.40 -49.65 -0.71
N VAL A 93 -3.29 -48.42 -0.24
CA VAL A 93 -1.99 -47.75 0.00
C VAL A 93 -1.88 -47.26 1.44
N ASP A 94 -0.72 -47.47 2.04
CA ASP A 94 -0.35 -46.86 3.32
C ASP A 94 0.42 -45.56 3.04
N LEU A 95 -0.06 -44.45 3.61
CA LEU A 95 0.46 -43.11 3.41
C LEU A 95 0.85 -42.47 4.75
N ARG A 96 1.92 -41.71 4.71
CA ARG A 96 2.39 -40.86 5.80
C ARG A 96 2.21 -39.41 5.39
N LEU A 97 1.20 -38.74 5.92
CA LEU A 97 1.03 -37.30 5.73
C LEU A 97 1.68 -36.58 6.91
N ARG A 98 2.61 -35.67 6.63
CA ARG A 98 3.32 -34.89 7.66
C ARG A 98 3.17 -33.40 7.37
N LEU A 99 2.67 -32.66 8.35
CA LEU A 99 2.67 -31.20 8.37
C LEU A 99 3.73 -30.73 9.38
N ALA A 100 4.82 -30.16 8.88
CA ALA A 100 5.81 -29.51 9.73
C ALA A 100 5.41 -28.06 9.98
N ALA A 101 5.31 -27.69 11.25
CA ALA A 101 5.12 -26.30 11.66
C ALA A 101 6.40 -25.79 12.33
N GLY A 102 6.51 -24.48 12.45
CA GLY A 102 7.61 -23.83 13.15
C GLY A 102 7.29 -22.38 13.44
N THR A 103 8.03 -21.82 14.37
CA THR A 103 7.92 -20.41 14.73
C THR A 103 9.28 -19.83 15.08
N ASP A 104 9.40 -18.52 14.88
CA ASP A 104 10.51 -17.70 15.34
C ASP A 104 10.05 -16.47 16.13
N PHE A 105 8.75 -16.14 16.11
CA PHE A 105 8.17 -14.91 16.65
C PHE A 105 8.94 -13.64 16.24
N ALA A 106 9.50 -13.64 15.04
CA ALA A 106 10.29 -12.52 14.55
C ALA A 106 9.41 -11.28 14.39
N ASP A 107 9.93 -10.14 14.83
CA ASP A 107 9.38 -8.84 14.49
C ASP A 107 9.55 -8.60 12.99
N LEU A 108 8.61 -7.91 12.36
CA LEU A 108 8.61 -7.63 10.94
C LEU A 108 9.93 -7.03 10.43
N PHE A 109 10.58 -6.15 11.22
CA PHE A 109 11.87 -5.56 10.84
C PHE A 109 12.98 -6.62 10.72
N GLU A 110 12.88 -7.70 11.49
CA GLU A 110 13.86 -8.79 11.51
C GLU A 110 13.55 -9.91 10.52
N ILE A 111 12.39 -9.88 9.87
CA ILE A 111 12.11 -10.80 8.76
C ILE A 111 12.90 -10.37 7.52
N LYS A 112 13.13 -9.05 7.38
CA LYS A 112 13.83 -8.44 6.24
C LYS A 112 15.35 -8.39 6.45
N GLU A 113 15.80 -8.18 7.68
CA GLU A 113 17.20 -8.19 8.08
C GLU A 113 17.55 -9.58 8.62
N SER A 114 18.81 -10.04 8.61
CA SER A 114 19.14 -11.36 9.17
C SER A 114 18.72 -11.44 10.65
N GLY A 115 17.67 -12.21 10.93
CA GLY A 115 16.96 -12.17 12.22
C GLY A 115 17.75 -12.70 13.42
N ARG A 116 17.33 -12.30 14.63
CA ARG A 116 17.86 -12.80 15.91
C ARG A 116 17.41 -14.24 16.18
N ASP A 117 18.33 -15.11 16.60
CA ASP A 117 17.97 -16.46 17.05
C ASP A 117 17.33 -16.42 18.45
N ARG A 118 16.05 -16.80 18.50
CA ARG A 118 15.22 -16.88 19.72
C ARG A 118 14.88 -18.31 20.12
N SER A 119 15.46 -19.31 19.45
CA SER A 119 15.06 -20.71 19.56
C SER A 119 15.04 -21.23 21.01
N THR A 120 15.95 -20.72 21.86
CA THR A 120 16.10 -21.05 23.29
C THR A 120 15.07 -20.37 24.19
N GLN A 121 14.42 -19.29 23.73
CA GLN A 121 13.39 -18.54 24.45
C GLN A 121 11.97 -19.01 24.10
N ILE A 122 11.84 -19.81 23.03
CA ILE A 122 10.55 -20.35 22.57
C ILE A 122 10.22 -21.62 23.36
N VAL A 123 9.12 -21.56 24.10
CA VAL A 123 8.56 -22.68 24.86
C VAL A 123 7.68 -23.51 23.93
N ARG A 124 7.93 -24.83 23.90
CA ARG A 124 7.19 -25.82 23.10
C ARG A 124 6.42 -26.74 24.04
N GLN A 125 5.09 -26.75 23.96
CA GLN A 125 4.21 -27.56 24.82
C GLN A 125 3.11 -28.20 23.96
N HIS A 126 3.48 -29.21 23.18
CA HIS A 126 2.54 -29.91 22.31
C HIS A 126 1.63 -30.86 23.11
N GLU A 127 0.40 -31.04 22.63
CA GLU A 127 -0.57 -31.94 23.24
C GLU A 127 -0.24 -33.40 22.88
N ARG A 128 0.01 -34.23 23.89
CA ARG A 128 0.50 -35.61 23.70
C ARG A 128 -0.46 -36.52 22.93
N ASP A 129 -1.73 -36.14 22.87
CA ASP A 129 -2.76 -36.87 22.12
C ASP A 129 -2.76 -36.54 20.62
N GLY A 130 -1.86 -35.68 20.15
CA GLY A 130 -1.75 -35.27 18.76
C GLY A 130 -2.77 -34.21 18.34
N SER A 131 -3.53 -33.63 19.27
CA SER A 131 -4.58 -32.65 18.97
C SER A 131 -4.04 -31.25 18.65
N ALA A 132 -2.84 -30.88 19.15
CA ALA A 132 -2.26 -29.58 18.87
C ALA A 132 -0.75 -29.47 19.07
N LEU A 133 -0.13 -28.56 18.30
CA LEU A 133 1.20 -28.00 18.59
C LEU A 133 1.03 -26.63 19.26
N CYS A 134 1.65 -26.40 20.43
CA CYS A 134 1.68 -25.08 21.08
C CYS A 134 3.09 -24.50 21.14
N PHE A 135 3.21 -23.22 20.78
CA PHE A 135 4.43 -22.44 20.89
C PHE A 135 4.17 -21.12 21.60
N ALA A 136 5.04 -20.74 22.52
CA ALA A 136 4.96 -19.47 23.23
C ALA A 136 6.32 -18.80 23.34
N TYR A 137 6.31 -17.47 23.29
CA TYR A 137 7.48 -16.62 23.41
C TYR A 137 7.19 -15.45 24.35
N ARG A 138 8.19 -15.08 25.15
CA ARG A 138 8.13 -13.95 26.06
C ARG A 138 9.47 -13.24 26.10
N ASN A 139 9.45 -11.92 25.96
CA ASN A 139 10.61 -11.07 26.16
C ASN A 139 10.18 -9.76 26.83
N GLY A 140 10.59 -9.56 28.09
CA GLY A 140 10.12 -8.45 28.90
C GLY A 140 8.59 -8.46 29.02
N THR A 141 7.96 -7.36 28.59
CA THR A 141 6.50 -7.18 28.57
C THR A 141 5.84 -7.80 27.34
N TYR A 142 6.60 -8.11 26.29
CA TYR A 142 6.06 -8.69 25.07
C TYR A 142 5.77 -10.18 25.23
N TYR A 143 4.61 -10.62 24.77
CA TYR A 143 4.16 -12.01 24.82
C TYR A 143 3.42 -12.37 23.54
N ALA A 144 3.80 -13.50 22.95
CA ALA A 144 3.14 -14.06 21.78
C ALA A 144 3.01 -15.58 21.92
N MET A 145 1.89 -16.14 21.48
CA MET A 145 1.66 -17.58 21.45
C MET A 145 0.82 -17.96 20.24
N VAL A 146 1.16 -19.09 19.63
CA VAL A 146 0.38 -19.71 18.55
C VAL A 146 0.09 -21.16 18.92
N ARG A 147 -1.13 -21.60 18.57
CA ARG A 147 -1.53 -23.00 18.65
C ARG A 147 -1.87 -23.48 17.24
N VAL A 148 -1.49 -24.70 16.89
CA VAL A 148 -1.90 -25.37 15.66
C VAL A 148 -2.74 -26.57 16.07
N GLU A 149 -4.05 -26.39 16.07
CA GLU A 149 -5.02 -27.40 16.47
C GLU A 149 -5.47 -28.19 15.25
N THR A 150 -5.68 -29.50 15.42
CA THR A 150 -6.05 -30.40 14.33
C THR A 150 -7.23 -31.30 14.68
N GLU A 151 -8.10 -31.52 13.69
CA GLU A 151 -9.20 -32.48 13.75
C GLU A 151 -9.31 -33.25 12.42
N PRO A 152 -9.09 -34.58 12.39
CA PRO A 152 -8.76 -35.44 13.53
C PRO A 152 -7.37 -35.16 14.11
N ALA A 153 -7.14 -35.61 15.34
CA ALA A 153 -5.82 -35.57 15.97
C ALA A 153 -4.78 -36.33 15.13
N ALA A 154 -3.53 -35.86 15.15
CA ALA A 154 -2.41 -36.56 14.54
C ALA A 154 -2.21 -37.93 15.19
N THR A 155 -1.80 -38.92 14.38
CA THR A 155 -1.47 -40.27 14.88
C THR A 155 -0.26 -40.23 15.80
N GLU A 156 0.70 -39.37 15.49
CA GLU A 156 1.92 -39.18 16.27
C GLU A 156 2.44 -37.74 16.09
N LEU A 157 3.28 -37.32 17.04
CA LEU A 157 4.03 -36.08 16.97
C LEU A 157 5.50 -36.39 16.72
N GLU A 158 6.12 -35.66 15.79
CA GLU A 158 7.55 -35.75 15.52
C GLU A 158 8.16 -34.35 15.52
N ASP A 159 8.88 -34.04 16.58
CA ASP A 159 9.34 -32.68 16.89
C ASP A 159 8.16 -31.68 16.81
N ASP A 160 8.31 -30.64 15.99
CA ASP A 160 7.30 -29.62 15.71
C ASP A 160 6.38 -30.02 14.53
N SER A 161 6.07 -31.32 14.37
CA SER A 161 5.26 -31.85 13.25
C SER A 161 4.05 -32.68 13.69
N LEU A 162 2.94 -32.49 12.98
CA LEU A 162 1.76 -33.35 13.03
C LEU A 162 1.87 -34.44 11.96
N VAL A 163 1.72 -35.71 12.34
CA VAL A 163 1.82 -36.85 11.42
C VAL A 163 0.56 -37.72 11.48
N TRP A 164 -0.01 -38.00 10.31
CA TRP A 164 -1.11 -38.94 10.14
C TRP A 164 -0.64 -40.17 9.34
N ARG A 165 -0.88 -41.37 9.90
CA ARG A 165 -0.69 -42.64 9.21
C ARG A 165 -2.04 -43.09 8.66
N LEU A 166 -2.17 -43.04 7.33
CA LEU A 166 -3.42 -43.26 6.63
C LEU A 166 -3.33 -44.54 5.82
N ARG A 167 -4.40 -45.34 5.81
CA ARG A 167 -4.56 -46.44 4.87
C ARG A 167 -5.77 -46.15 4.00
N LEU A 168 -5.56 -45.90 2.71
CA LEU A 168 -6.63 -45.50 1.79
C LEU A 168 -6.88 -46.58 0.74
N THR A 169 -8.16 -46.80 0.45
CA THR A 169 -8.64 -47.64 -0.64
C THR A 169 -9.14 -46.80 -1.82
N ARG A 170 -9.40 -47.45 -2.97
CA ARG A 170 -9.74 -46.75 -4.21
C ARG A 170 -10.94 -45.81 -4.03
N GLY A 171 -10.73 -44.53 -4.31
CA GLY A 171 -11.77 -43.49 -4.24
C GLY A 171 -12.03 -42.95 -2.85
N GLU A 172 -11.44 -43.55 -1.81
CA GLU A 172 -11.53 -43.10 -0.43
C GLU A 172 -10.92 -41.71 -0.26
N ALA A 173 -11.56 -40.91 0.58
CA ALA A 173 -11.15 -39.56 0.90
C ALA A 173 -10.86 -39.45 2.38
N TRP A 174 -9.83 -38.68 2.70
CA TRP A 174 -9.49 -38.30 4.06
C TRP A 174 -9.48 -36.78 4.17
N ARG A 175 -9.89 -36.26 5.33
CA ARG A 175 -9.95 -34.81 5.59
C ARG A 175 -9.40 -34.50 6.97
N CYS A 176 -8.72 -33.36 7.05
CA CYS A 176 -8.27 -32.73 8.28
C CYS A 176 -8.62 -31.24 8.26
N GLU A 177 -9.05 -30.74 9.41
CA GLU A 177 -9.21 -29.32 9.69
C GLU A 177 -8.11 -28.86 10.63
N LEU A 178 -7.53 -27.72 10.32
CA LEU A 178 -6.50 -27.05 11.11
C LEU A 178 -7.05 -25.70 11.56
N ARG A 179 -7.00 -25.44 12.87
CA ARG A 179 -7.34 -24.14 13.47
C ARG A 179 -6.09 -23.58 14.11
N VAL A 180 -5.73 -22.37 13.75
CA VAL A 180 -4.52 -21.68 14.22
C VAL A 180 -4.90 -20.39 14.93
N PRO A 181 -5.31 -20.46 16.22
CA PRO A 181 -5.53 -19.28 17.04
C PRO A 181 -4.21 -18.60 17.42
N LEU A 182 -4.28 -17.29 17.58
CA LEU A 182 -3.15 -16.43 17.95
C LEU A 182 -3.44 -15.75 19.30
N HIS A 183 -2.38 -15.45 20.05
CA HIS A 183 -2.44 -14.69 21.28
C HIS A 183 -1.27 -13.71 21.30
N CYS A 184 -1.58 -12.41 21.36
CA CYS A 184 -0.61 -11.33 21.38
C CYS A 184 -0.95 -10.39 22.55
N GLY A 185 -0.02 -10.19 23.49
CA GLY A 185 -0.32 -9.42 24.70
C GLY A 185 -1.50 -10.02 25.47
N ASP A 186 -2.56 -9.24 25.67
CA ASP A 186 -3.81 -9.65 26.33
C ASP A 186 -4.91 -10.10 25.34
N GLU A 187 -4.67 -9.97 24.03
CA GLU A 187 -5.66 -10.23 22.98
C GLU A 187 -5.57 -11.66 22.45
N ARG A 188 -6.73 -12.27 22.21
CA ARG A 188 -6.85 -13.63 21.68
C ARG A 188 -7.68 -13.62 20.41
N PHE A 189 -7.12 -14.20 19.36
CA PHE A 189 -7.71 -14.26 18.04
C PHE A 189 -8.09 -15.71 17.72
N GLN A 190 -9.35 -15.90 17.31
CA GLN A 190 -9.90 -17.23 17.03
C GLN A 190 -10.30 -17.33 15.56
N PRO A 191 -9.78 -18.32 14.82
CA PRO A 191 -10.09 -18.46 13.41
C PRO A 191 -11.53 -18.94 13.23
N VAL A 192 -12.24 -18.35 12.27
CA VAL A 192 -13.58 -18.81 11.88
C VAL A 192 -13.44 -19.95 10.87
N ALA A 193 -14.01 -21.11 11.19
CA ALA A 193 -14.09 -22.23 10.25
C ALA A 193 -15.01 -21.85 9.08
N ARG A 194 -14.52 -22.00 7.84
CA ARG A 194 -15.25 -21.66 6.61
C ARG A 194 -15.05 -22.74 5.55
N SER A 195 -16.00 -22.91 4.64
CA SER A 195 -15.81 -23.65 3.39
C SER A 195 -16.10 -22.76 2.19
N PHE A 196 -15.54 -23.09 1.01
CA PHE A 196 -15.87 -22.33 -0.20
C PHE A 196 -17.37 -22.39 -0.54
N GLY A 197 -18.09 -23.45 -0.13
CA GLY A 197 -19.54 -23.51 -0.30
C GLY A 197 -20.26 -22.40 0.45
N ASP A 198 -19.83 -22.12 1.68
CA ASP A 198 -20.38 -21.07 2.54
C ASP A 198 -20.01 -19.66 2.04
N VAL A 199 -18.90 -19.52 1.30
CA VAL A 199 -18.48 -18.22 0.72
C VAL A 199 -19.35 -17.79 -0.47
N PHE A 200 -19.96 -18.74 -1.18
CA PHE A 200 -20.93 -18.42 -2.26
C PHE A 200 -22.27 -17.95 -1.70
N GLU A 201 -22.61 -18.31 -0.46
CA GLU A 201 -23.70 -17.73 0.32
C GLU A 201 -23.21 -16.44 0.99
N ARG A 202 -22.87 -15.43 0.19
CA ARG A 202 -22.51 -14.11 0.73
C ARG A 202 -23.72 -13.54 1.48
N ASP A 203 -23.67 -13.57 2.81
CA ASP A 203 -24.57 -12.76 3.62
C ASP A 203 -24.39 -11.29 3.26
N ALA A 204 -25.48 -10.59 3.01
CA ALA A 204 -25.52 -9.13 2.82
C ALA A 204 -25.00 -8.35 4.04
N GLU A 205 -24.64 -9.04 5.13
CA GLU A 205 -24.11 -8.50 6.38
C GLU A 205 -22.57 -8.34 6.41
N ASP A 206 -21.80 -8.91 5.48
CA ASP A 206 -20.33 -8.71 5.43
C ASP A 206 -19.99 -7.22 5.18
N PRO A 207 -19.27 -6.52 6.09
CA PRO A 207 -18.84 -5.14 5.91
C PRO A 207 -18.06 -4.86 4.62
N SER A 208 -17.30 -5.84 4.12
CA SER A 208 -16.54 -5.70 2.87
C SER A 208 -17.47 -5.78 1.65
N ALA A 209 -18.39 -6.74 1.64
CA ALA A 209 -19.43 -6.83 0.61
C ALA A 209 -20.33 -5.58 0.57
N ARG A 210 -20.73 -5.05 1.73
CA ARG A 210 -21.53 -3.81 1.82
C ARG A 210 -20.78 -2.60 1.25
N TRP A 211 -19.49 -2.46 1.57
CA TRP A 211 -18.68 -1.37 1.02
C TRP A 211 -18.50 -1.51 -0.50
N LEU A 212 -18.21 -2.73 -0.99
CA LEU A 212 -18.13 -3.01 -2.43
C LEU A 212 -19.46 -2.76 -3.15
N ALA A 213 -20.60 -2.92 -2.47
CA ALA A 213 -21.90 -2.57 -3.03
C ALA A 213 -22.15 -1.05 -3.05
N SER A 214 -21.45 -0.28 -2.20
CA SER A 214 -21.56 1.18 -2.14
C SER A 214 -20.62 1.94 -3.07
N VAL A 215 -19.58 1.29 -3.61
CA VAL A 215 -18.67 1.97 -4.56
C VAL A 215 -19.37 2.24 -5.89
N PRO A 216 -19.04 3.34 -6.58
CA PRO A 216 -19.62 3.67 -7.88
C PRO A 216 -19.47 2.52 -8.88
N ARG A 217 -20.48 2.33 -9.74
CA ARG A 217 -20.42 1.33 -10.80
C ARG A 217 -19.80 1.93 -12.06
N LEU A 218 -18.70 1.34 -12.52
CA LEU A 218 -18.08 1.69 -13.80
C LEU A 218 -18.58 0.77 -14.92
N ASP A 219 -19.19 1.36 -15.94
CA ASP A 219 -19.38 0.75 -17.25
C ASP A 219 -18.53 1.50 -18.29
N SER A 220 -17.82 0.80 -19.17
CA SER A 220 -16.94 1.41 -20.18
C SER A 220 -16.86 0.54 -21.43
N GLY A 221 -16.54 1.15 -22.58
CA GLY A 221 -16.17 0.43 -23.80
C GLY A 221 -14.86 -0.36 -23.69
N SER A 222 -14.08 -0.17 -22.61
CA SER A 222 -12.84 -0.90 -22.32
C SER A 222 -13.01 -1.91 -21.19
N ASP A 223 -13.09 -3.19 -21.53
CA ASP A 223 -13.15 -4.30 -20.54
C ASP A 223 -11.96 -4.27 -19.58
N ARG A 224 -10.79 -3.86 -20.07
CA ARG A 224 -9.57 -3.74 -19.27
C ARG A 224 -9.73 -2.69 -18.18
N LEU A 225 -10.29 -1.52 -18.51
CA LEU A 225 -10.52 -0.46 -17.52
C LEU A 225 -11.51 -0.93 -16.44
N VAL A 226 -12.58 -1.62 -16.85
CA VAL A 226 -13.56 -2.20 -15.92
C VAL A 226 -12.93 -3.26 -15.01
N ALA A 227 -12.10 -4.15 -15.56
CA ALA A 227 -11.42 -5.20 -14.80
C ALA A 227 -10.46 -4.62 -13.75
N VAL A 228 -9.65 -3.63 -14.14
CA VAL A 228 -8.72 -2.93 -13.22
C VAL A 228 -9.49 -2.18 -12.14
N TYR A 229 -10.54 -1.44 -12.49
CA TYR A 229 -11.39 -0.74 -11.52
C TYR A 229 -11.96 -1.68 -10.46
N ARG A 230 -12.56 -2.80 -10.89
CA ARG A 230 -13.12 -3.81 -9.97
C ARG A 230 -12.06 -4.45 -9.09
N LYS A 231 -10.89 -4.74 -9.66
CA LYS A 231 -9.78 -5.33 -8.91
C LYS A 231 -9.24 -4.36 -7.86
N SER A 232 -9.02 -3.10 -8.24
CA SER A 232 -8.64 -2.01 -7.34
C SER A 232 -9.61 -1.85 -6.18
N ALA A 233 -10.93 -1.82 -6.45
CA ALA A 233 -11.93 -1.74 -5.39
C ALA A 233 -11.87 -2.95 -4.44
N ALA A 234 -11.80 -4.18 -4.97
CA ALA A 234 -11.69 -5.39 -4.15
C ALA A 234 -10.42 -5.39 -3.27
N ASP A 235 -9.29 -4.93 -3.82
CA ASP A 235 -8.04 -4.85 -3.07
C ASP A 235 -8.09 -3.78 -1.98
N LEU A 236 -8.67 -2.60 -2.25
CA LEU A 236 -8.90 -1.56 -1.23
C LEU A 236 -9.80 -2.06 -0.10
N ALA A 237 -10.88 -2.79 -0.43
CA ALA A 237 -11.75 -3.41 0.57
C ALA A 237 -10.98 -4.34 1.52
N SER A 238 -10.00 -5.07 0.99
CA SER A 238 -9.20 -6.04 1.76
C SER A 238 -8.17 -5.41 2.70
N MET A 239 -7.80 -4.15 2.47
CA MET A 239 -6.79 -3.42 3.25
C MET A 239 -7.43 -2.44 4.23
N ARG A 240 -8.73 -2.58 4.53
CA ARG A 240 -9.43 -1.73 5.49
C ARG A 240 -8.94 -1.98 6.91
N LEU A 241 -8.69 -0.89 7.63
CA LEU A 241 -8.49 -0.85 9.06
C LEU A 241 -9.70 -0.16 9.69
N GLU A 242 -10.24 -0.74 10.76
CA GLU A 242 -11.30 -0.14 11.55
C GLU A 242 -10.71 0.35 12.86
N LYS A 243 -10.98 1.61 13.22
CA LYS A 243 -10.51 2.22 14.46
C LYS A 243 -11.64 3.02 15.10
N ARG A 244 -11.48 3.33 16.38
CA ARG A 244 -12.38 4.24 17.10
C ARG A 244 -11.62 5.48 17.54
N ILE A 245 -11.94 6.63 16.95
CA ILE A 245 -11.24 7.90 17.20
C ILE A 245 -12.24 8.90 17.76
N TRP A 246 -11.92 9.50 18.91
CA TRP A 246 -12.79 10.44 19.62
C TRP A 246 -14.22 9.93 19.82
N GLY A 247 -14.36 8.62 20.05
CA GLY A 247 -15.64 7.94 20.25
C GLY A 247 -16.34 7.47 18.96
N GLU A 248 -15.91 7.92 17.78
CA GLU A 248 -16.50 7.60 16.48
C GLU A 248 -15.80 6.41 15.81
N PRO A 249 -16.54 5.45 15.21
CA PRO A 249 -15.95 4.45 14.34
C PRO A 249 -15.46 5.10 13.04
N VAL A 250 -14.24 4.79 12.64
CA VAL A 250 -13.62 5.29 11.41
C VAL A 250 -12.98 4.14 10.66
N VAL A 251 -12.96 4.28 9.34
CA VAL A 251 -12.32 3.32 8.44
C VAL A 251 -11.25 4.06 7.63
N LEU A 252 -10.10 3.45 7.50
CA LEU A 252 -8.98 3.90 6.67
C LEU A 252 -8.32 2.69 6.01
N HIS A 253 -7.33 2.91 5.16
CA HIS A 253 -6.56 1.83 4.56
C HIS A 253 -5.22 1.63 5.28
N ALA A 254 -4.85 0.37 5.49
CA ALA A 254 -3.47 -0.02 5.69
C ALA A 254 -2.65 0.25 4.42
N ALA A 255 -1.32 0.34 4.52
CA ALA A 255 -0.47 0.60 3.36
C ALA A 255 -0.40 -0.58 2.38
N GLY A 256 -0.26 -1.83 2.83
CA GLY A 256 -0.15 -2.96 1.89
C GLY A 256 0.16 -4.32 2.51
N LEU A 257 -0.18 -5.37 1.77
CA LEU A 257 0.08 -6.75 2.16
C LEU A 257 1.39 -7.27 1.54
N PRO A 258 2.20 -8.06 2.28
CA PRO A 258 2.03 -8.46 3.68
C PRO A 258 2.74 -7.54 4.69
N TRP A 259 3.59 -6.62 4.22
CA TRP A 259 4.57 -5.92 5.08
C TRP A 259 4.02 -4.68 5.79
N PHE A 260 2.94 -4.10 5.30
CA PHE A 260 2.50 -2.76 5.67
C PHE A 260 1.03 -2.76 6.08
N MET A 261 0.56 -3.81 6.76
CA MET A 261 -0.80 -3.93 7.30
C MET A 261 -1.01 -3.07 8.56
N THR A 262 -0.65 -1.80 8.46
CA THR A 262 -0.79 -0.81 9.53
C THR A 262 -0.97 0.59 8.92
N VAL A 263 -1.11 1.60 9.76
CA VAL A 263 -1.28 2.99 9.34
C VAL A 263 0.06 3.59 8.93
N PHE A 264 0.13 3.99 7.67
CA PHE A 264 1.20 4.80 7.10
C PHE A 264 0.60 6.14 6.70
N GLY A 265 1.05 7.22 7.32
CA GLY A 265 0.48 8.56 7.14
C GLY A 265 0.42 8.96 5.67
N ARG A 266 1.55 8.87 4.97
CA ARG A 266 1.65 9.24 3.55
C ARG A 266 0.79 8.35 2.65
N ASP A 267 0.93 7.03 2.74
CA ASP A 267 0.22 6.07 1.92
C ASP A 267 -1.29 6.23 2.06
N THR A 268 -1.77 6.33 3.30
CA THR A 268 -3.20 6.49 3.55
C THR A 268 -3.70 7.86 3.08
N LEU A 269 -2.92 8.94 3.20
CA LEU A 269 -3.27 10.27 2.67
C LEU A 269 -3.39 10.27 1.14
N ILE A 270 -2.38 9.75 0.44
CA ILE A 270 -2.39 9.67 -1.02
C ILE A 270 -3.51 8.76 -1.50
N THR A 271 -3.72 7.61 -0.84
CA THR A 271 -4.84 6.72 -1.15
C THR A 271 -6.18 7.45 -0.96
N GLY A 272 -6.36 8.13 0.18
CA GLY A 272 -7.57 8.91 0.45
C GLY A 272 -7.86 9.97 -0.61
N TYR A 273 -6.82 10.65 -1.13
CA TYR A 273 -6.94 11.56 -2.26
C TYR A 273 -7.33 10.85 -3.56
N GLN A 274 -6.63 9.76 -3.91
CA GLN A 274 -6.86 8.98 -5.13
C GLN A 274 -8.27 8.38 -5.18
N THR A 275 -8.82 7.99 -4.02
CA THR A 275 -10.10 7.28 -3.93
C THR A 275 -11.28 8.18 -3.57
N ILE A 276 -11.10 9.50 -3.47
CA ILE A 276 -12.16 10.39 -2.95
C ILE A 276 -13.48 10.28 -3.75
N ALA A 277 -13.40 10.04 -5.06
CA ALA A 277 -14.55 9.85 -5.94
C ALA A 277 -15.30 8.52 -5.73
N LEU A 278 -14.73 7.56 -4.99
CA LEU A 278 -15.43 6.33 -4.57
C LEU A 278 -16.22 6.54 -3.27
N GLY A 279 -15.90 7.59 -2.52
CA GLY A 279 -16.44 7.84 -1.19
C GLY A 279 -15.43 8.54 -0.30
N SER A 280 -15.89 9.57 0.42
CA SER A 280 -15.05 10.38 1.30
C SER A 280 -14.73 9.72 2.65
N ALA A 281 -15.39 8.61 3.00
CA ALA A 281 -15.26 7.97 4.31
C ALA A 281 -13.80 7.58 4.65
N MET A 282 -13.04 7.11 3.65
CA MET A 282 -11.64 6.72 3.83
C MET A 282 -10.74 7.93 4.06
N ALA A 283 -10.93 9.01 3.29
CA ALA A 283 -10.22 10.27 3.51
C ALA A 283 -10.57 10.86 4.89
N ARG A 284 -11.85 10.84 5.29
CA ARG A 284 -12.31 11.27 6.62
C ARG A 284 -11.63 10.47 7.74
N GLY A 285 -11.65 9.14 7.66
CA GLY A 285 -11.02 8.29 8.66
C GLY A 285 -9.52 8.51 8.78
N THR A 286 -8.86 8.70 7.63
CA THR A 286 -7.44 9.08 7.56
C THR A 286 -7.17 10.39 8.29
N LEU A 287 -7.92 11.45 7.97
CA LEU A 287 -7.76 12.77 8.59
C LEU A 287 -7.91 12.69 10.11
N LEU A 288 -8.92 11.96 10.60
CA LEU A 288 -9.20 11.81 12.03
C LEU A 288 -8.12 11.00 12.76
N VAL A 289 -7.68 9.86 12.21
CA VAL A 289 -6.64 9.02 12.84
C VAL A 289 -5.30 9.76 12.92
N LEU A 290 -4.93 10.47 11.86
CA LEU A 290 -3.68 11.22 11.83
C LEU A 290 -3.72 12.45 12.76
N ALA A 291 -4.86 13.15 12.80
CA ALA A 291 -5.04 14.30 13.69
C ALA A 291 -5.03 13.91 15.18
N SER A 292 -5.58 12.74 15.53
CA SER A 292 -5.60 12.27 16.93
C SER A 292 -4.22 11.91 17.48
N HIS A 293 -3.23 11.72 16.60
CA HIS A 293 -1.83 11.48 16.94
C HIS A 293 -0.91 12.58 16.40
N GLN A 294 -1.44 13.79 16.12
CA GLN A 294 -0.57 14.89 15.75
C GLN A 294 0.34 15.24 16.93
N ALA A 295 1.63 15.39 16.66
CA ALA A 295 2.63 15.65 17.69
C ALA A 295 2.35 16.96 18.45
N GLN A 296 2.60 16.94 19.76
CA GLN A 296 2.44 18.10 20.65
C GLN A 296 3.76 18.52 21.31
N ASP A 297 4.78 17.68 21.22
CA ASP A 297 6.05 17.76 21.91
C ASP A 297 7.21 17.35 20.99
N HIS A 298 8.44 17.50 21.50
CA HIS A 298 9.66 17.08 20.81
C HIS A 298 10.16 15.74 21.35
N ASP A 299 10.54 14.84 20.46
CA ASP A 299 11.25 13.61 20.80
C ASP A 299 12.13 13.16 19.63
N ASP A 300 13.45 13.22 19.82
CA ASP A 300 14.44 12.88 18.81
C ASP A 300 14.37 11.40 18.41
N PHE A 301 14.02 10.51 19.34
CA PHE A 301 13.97 9.08 19.01
C PHE A 301 12.84 8.78 18.03
N THR A 302 11.71 9.48 18.14
CA THR A 302 10.58 9.32 17.21
C THR A 302 10.54 10.36 16.09
N ASP A 303 11.59 11.18 15.91
CA ASP A 303 11.65 12.30 14.95
C ASP A 303 10.47 13.28 15.07
N ARG A 304 9.97 13.44 16.31
CA ARG A 304 8.73 14.14 16.63
C ARG A 304 8.97 15.62 16.89
N GLU A 305 8.10 16.46 16.32
CA GLU A 305 8.08 17.90 16.50
C GLU A 305 6.62 18.38 16.60
N PRO A 306 6.30 19.39 17.43
CA PRO A 306 4.94 19.90 17.57
C PRO A 306 4.30 20.25 16.23
N GLY A 307 3.07 19.76 15.99
CA GLY A 307 2.31 19.97 14.77
C GLY A 307 2.59 18.98 13.64
N LYS A 308 3.63 18.15 13.73
CA LYS A 308 3.97 17.16 12.71
C LYS A 308 2.98 15.99 12.67
N ILE A 309 2.68 15.50 11.47
CA ILE A 309 1.87 14.29 11.25
C ILE A 309 2.79 13.09 11.07
N PHE A 310 2.47 11.98 11.73
CA PHE A 310 3.35 10.82 11.77
C PHE A 310 3.48 10.10 10.41
N HIS A 311 4.63 9.43 10.20
CA HIS A 311 4.95 8.62 9.04
C HIS A 311 4.30 7.23 9.15
N GLU A 312 4.51 6.55 10.27
CA GLU A 312 4.12 5.14 10.42
C GLU A 312 3.85 4.79 11.89
N PHE A 313 2.89 3.88 12.09
CA PHE A 313 2.53 3.32 13.39
C PHE A 313 2.73 1.80 13.39
N ARG A 314 3.43 1.23 14.35
CA ARG A 314 3.69 -0.21 14.51
C ARG A 314 3.38 -0.68 15.93
N SER A 315 3.16 -1.97 16.07
CA SER A 315 2.83 -2.63 17.33
C SER A 315 3.72 -3.84 17.65
N GLY A 316 4.73 -4.13 16.82
CA GLY A 316 5.65 -5.27 17.02
C GLY A 316 6.50 -5.19 18.30
N GLU A 317 7.12 -6.32 18.65
CA GLU A 317 7.98 -6.49 19.82
C GLU A 317 9.01 -5.36 19.96
N LEU A 318 9.75 -5.07 18.88
CA LEU A 318 10.83 -4.10 18.92
C LEU A 318 10.33 -2.70 19.24
N THR A 319 9.13 -2.38 18.76
CA THR A 319 8.48 -1.10 19.01
C THR A 319 7.98 -1.01 20.45
N GLN A 320 7.31 -2.06 20.96
CA GLN A 320 6.82 -2.09 22.34
C GLN A 320 7.94 -2.02 23.39
N LEU A 321 9.11 -2.60 23.09
CA LEU A 321 10.29 -2.53 23.95
C LEU A 321 11.07 -1.21 23.82
N GLY A 322 10.62 -0.27 22.98
CA GLY A 322 11.29 1.02 22.75
C GLY A 322 12.63 0.90 21.99
N LEU A 323 12.85 -0.20 21.26
CA LEU A 323 14.04 -0.42 20.45
C LEU A 323 13.90 0.15 19.03
N LYS A 324 12.67 0.33 18.56
CA LYS A 324 12.36 0.97 17.27
C LYS A 324 11.33 2.11 17.49
N PRO A 325 11.38 3.18 16.68
CA PRO A 325 10.68 4.44 16.99
C PRO A 325 9.21 4.52 16.53
N TYR A 326 8.58 3.40 16.21
CA TYR A 326 7.33 3.38 15.42
C TYR A 326 6.02 3.45 16.22
N GLN A 327 5.99 4.07 17.41
CA GLN A 327 4.76 4.20 18.21
C GLN A 327 4.39 5.64 18.64
N PRO A 328 3.94 6.50 17.70
CA PRO A 328 4.20 6.45 16.26
C PRO A 328 5.56 7.08 15.90
N TYR A 329 6.08 6.76 14.71
CA TYR A 329 7.28 7.39 14.14
C TYR A 329 6.91 8.59 13.25
N TYR A 330 7.60 9.72 13.42
CA TYR A 330 7.32 10.97 12.72
C TYR A 330 8.36 11.33 11.65
N GLY A 331 9.16 10.36 11.17
CA GLY A 331 10.12 10.57 10.09
C GLY A 331 9.50 10.72 8.70
N GLY A 332 8.59 11.69 8.53
CA GLY A 332 7.99 12.09 7.26
C GLY A 332 7.87 13.61 7.17
N ALA A 333 8.53 14.22 6.19
CA ALA A 333 8.51 15.66 5.92
C ALA A 333 7.31 16.08 5.06
N ASP A 334 6.76 15.14 4.28
CA ASP A 334 5.68 15.34 3.33
C ASP A 334 4.28 15.14 3.94
N THR A 335 4.15 14.26 4.94
CA THR A 335 2.88 13.88 5.59
C THR A 335 2.08 15.08 6.10
N THR A 336 2.73 16.05 6.73
CA THR A 336 2.07 17.22 7.33
C THR A 336 1.43 18.11 6.27
N ALA A 337 2.12 18.36 5.15
CA ALA A 337 1.56 19.13 4.04
C ALA A 337 0.46 18.35 3.31
N LEU A 338 0.68 17.05 3.07
CA LEU A 338 -0.32 16.18 2.45
C LEU A 338 -1.61 16.08 3.27
N TRP A 339 -1.53 16.10 4.61
CA TRP A 339 -2.71 16.10 5.47
C TRP A 339 -3.57 17.34 5.25
N LEU A 340 -2.97 18.52 5.09
CA LEU A 340 -3.68 19.76 4.76
C LEU A 340 -4.31 19.68 3.36
N VAL A 341 -3.59 19.13 2.38
CA VAL A 341 -4.11 18.92 1.01
C VAL A 341 -5.37 18.04 1.04
N VAL A 342 -5.33 16.91 1.74
CA VAL A 342 -6.46 15.99 1.85
C VAL A 342 -7.62 16.58 2.66
N LEU A 343 -7.37 17.43 3.66
CA LEU A 343 -8.43 18.12 4.41
C LEU A 343 -9.25 19.02 3.49
N SER A 344 -8.58 19.82 2.65
CA SER A 344 -9.25 20.66 1.65
C SER A 344 -9.95 19.82 0.59
N GLU A 345 -9.31 18.77 0.08
CA GLU A 345 -9.91 17.91 -0.93
C GLU A 345 -11.18 17.21 -0.39
N HIS A 346 -11.13 16.70 0.85
CA HIS A 346 -12.31 16.14 1.51
C HIS A 346 -13.43 17.17 1.59
N TRP A 347 -13.14 18.40 2.03
CA TRP A 347 -14.13 19.47 2.09
C TRP A 347 -14.72 19.80 0.70
N ARG A 348 -13.90 19.91 -0.35
CA ARG A 348 -14.38 20.17 -1.71
C ARG A 348 -15.37 19.12 -2.20
N TRP A 349 -15.19 17.85 -1.82
CA TRP A 349 -16.08 16.76 -2.24
C TRP A 349 -17.33 16.58 -1.36
N THR A 350 -17.31 17.09 -0.13
CA THR A 350 -18.37 16.81 0.87
C THR A 350 -19.16 18.05 1.27
N GLY A 351 -18.55 19.23 1.23
CA GLY A 351 -19.04 20.43 1.89
C GLY A 351 -19.04 20.33 3.42
N ASP A 352 -18.32 19.37 4.02
CA ASP A 352 -18.33 19.11 5.46
C ASP A 352 -17.54 20.19 6.23
N GLU A 353 -18.18 21.33 6.46
CA GLU A 353 -17.60 22.43 7.25
C GLU A 353 -17.44 22.07 8.74
N GLU A 354 -18.23 21.14 9.26
CA GLU A 354 -18.14 20.72 10.66
C GLU A 354 -16.81 20.01 10.92
N LEU A 355 -16.44 19.06 10.05
CA LEU A 355 -15.16 18.39 10.14
C LEU A 355 -13.98 19.37 9.99
N VAL A 356 -14.08 20.33 9.07
CA VAL A 356 -13.04 21.37 8.91
C VAL A 356 -12.88 22.17 10.20
N ARG A 357 -13.97 22.63 10.83
CA ARG A 357 -13.90 23.37 12.10
C ARG A 357 -13.33 22.51 13.23
N LYS A 358 -13.74 21.24 13.31
CA LYS A 358 -13.25 20.27 14.30
C LYS A 358 -11.74 20.08 14.19
N LEU A 359 -11.23 19.98 12.97
CA LEU A 359 -9.82 19.74 12.67
C LEU A 359 -8.98 21.02 12.49
N TRP A 360 -9.60 22.19 12.58
CA TRP A 360 -8.91 23.47 12.39
C TRP A 360 -7.73 23.71 13.34
N PRO A 361 -7.81 23.37 14.65
CA PRO A 361 -6.65 23.46 15.54
C PRO A 361 -5.46 22.63 15.05
N ASN A 362 -5.72 21.43 14.51
CA ASN A 362 -4.69 20.59 13.92
C ASN A 362 -4.11 21.19 12.64
N ALA A 363 -4.95 21.79 11.79
CA ALA A 363 -4.52 22.49 10.58
C ALA A 363 -3.59 23.67 10.90
N LEU A 364 -3.93 24.48 11.91
CA LEU A 364 -3.07 25.57 12.37
C LEU A 364 -1.77 25.06 12.98
N ALA A 365 -1.78 23.92 13.69
CA ALA A 365 -0.56 23.30 14.21
C ALA A 365 0.35 22.78 13.10
N ALA A 366 -0.22 22.18 12.06
CA ALA A 366 0.52 21.72 10.88
C ALA A 366 1.14 22.90 10.10
N LEU A 367 0.40 24.01 9.93
CA LEU A 367 0.93 25.23 9.32
C LEU A 367 2.08 25.83 10.16
N ARG A 368 1.93 25.88 11.49
CA ARG A 368 3.04 26.29 12.38
C ARG A 368 4.24 25.38 12.25
N TRP A 369 4.06 24.07 12.18
CA TRP A 369 5.18 23.14 11.96
C TRP A 369 5.91 23.45 10.66
N ILE A 370 5.17 23.66 9.55
CA ILE A 370 5.76 24.02 8.25
C ILE A 370 6.63 25.28 8.37
N ASP A 371 6.15 26.30 9.07
CA ASP A 371 6.82 27.61 9.15
C ASP A 371 7.96 27.65 10.19
N GLU A 372 7.83 26.95 11.32
CA GLU A 372 8.75 27.05 12.47
C GLU A 372 9.75 25.89 12.56
N HIS A 373 9.34 24.68 12.18
CA HIS A 373 10.16 23.46 12.34
C HIS A 373 10.59 22.87 10.99
N GLY A 374 9.78 23.03 9.95
CA GLY A 374 10.06 22.52 8.61
C GLY A 374 11.26 23.21 7.95
N ASP A 375 11.45 24.51 8.19
CA ASP A 375 12.58 25.27 7.64
C ASP A 375 13.88 25.11 8.45
N LEU A 376 14.42 23.88 8.45
CA LEU A 376 15.64 23.51 9.16
C LEU A 376 16.86 24.37 8.77
N HIS A 377 16.83 24.96 7.58
CA HIS A 377 17.92 25.74 7.01
C HIS A 377 17.74 27.26 7.16
N GLY A 378 16.57 27.73 7.57
CA GLY A 378 16.23 29.15 7.51
C GLY A 378 16.23 29.72 6.08
N ARG A 379 16.06 28.85 5.06
CA ARG A 379 16.08 29.20 3.63
C ARG A 379 14.67 29.28 3.03
N GLY A 380 13.65 29.04 3.85
CA GLY A 380 12.25 29.04 3.46
C GLY A 380 11.81 27.79 2.70
N TYR A 381 12.45 26.64 2.98
CA TYR A 381 12.11 25.33 2.40
C TYR A 381 11.92 24.29 3.50
N VAL A 382 10.88 23.47 3.37
CA VAL A 382 10.64 22.36 4.30
C VAL A 382 11.64 21.25 4.03
N GLY A 383 12.48 20.91 5.01
CA GLY A 383 13.48 19.85 4.91
C GLY A 383 13.37 18.81 6.01
N TYR A 384 14.20 17.78 5.92
CA TYR A 384 14.37 16.77 6.96
C TYR A 384 15.84 16.54 7.30
N ALA A 385 16.08 16.21 8.57
CA ALA A 385 17.32 15.62 9.06
C ALA A 385 16.94 14.61 10.13
N THR A 386 17.22 13.34 9.89
CA THR A 386 16.89 12.26 10.82
C THR A 386 17.65 12.43 12.11
N ARG A 387 16.91 12.56 13.22
CA ARG A 387 17.45 12.64 14.58
C ARG A 387 17.50 11.28 15.24
N SER A 388 16.56 10.40 14.87
CA SER A 388 16.52 9.05 15.40
C SER A 388 17.68 8.22 14.87
N ARG A 389 18.41 7.59 15.80
CA ARG A 389 19.45 6.60 15.45
C ARG A 389 18.91 5.32 14.81
N GLU A 390 17.60 5.07 14.94
CA GLU A 390 16.88 3.91 14.40
C GLU A 390 15.83 4.32 13.36
N GLY A 391 15.85 5.59 12.93
CA GLY A 391 14.88 6.16 11.99
C GLY A 391 15.29 6.00 10.53
N LEU A 392 14.40 6.45 9.64
CA LEU A 392 14.65 6.46 8.20
C LEU A 392 15.62 7.57 7.85
N GLY A 393 16.64 7.28 7.01
CA GLY A 393 17.59 8.30 6.54
C GLY A 393 16.94 9.33 5.62
N ASN A 394 16.09 8.88 4.70
CA ASN A 394 15.26 9.73 3.86
C ASN A 394 13.84 9.77 4.42
N GLN A 395 13.31 10.97 4.68
CA GLN A 395 11.98 11.18 5.27
C GLN A 395 10.98 11.76 4.25
N CYS A 396 11.10 11.37 2.99
CA CYS A 396 10.15 11.70 1.93
C CYS A 396 9.62 10.40 1.31
N TRP A 397 8.60 10.52 0.45
CA TRP A 397 8.53 9.78 -0.79
C TRP A 397 9.32 8.47 -0.95
N ARG A 398 10.57 8.73 -1.31
CA ARG A 398 11.61 7.78 -1.68
C ARG A 398 12.50 7.56 -0.47
N ASP A 399 11.95 6.86 0.51
CA ASP A 399 12.53 6.66 1.85
C ASP A 399 13.61 5.57 1.92
N SER A 400 14.04 4.99 0.78
CA SER A 400 15.21 4.10 0.78
C SER A 400 16.50 4.89 1.01
N PRO A 401 17.56 4.28 1.58
CA PRO A 401 18.82 4.96 1.86
C PRO A 401 19.45 5.68 0.65
N ASP A 402 19.24 5.15 -0.55
CA ASP A 402 19.75 5.65 -1.84
C ASP A 402 18.69 6.41 -2.67
N GLY A 403 17.48 6.60 -2.14
CA GLY A 403 16.35 7.16 -2.88
C GLY A 403 16.52 8.63 -3.29
N VAL A 404 17.42 9.36 -2.63
CA VAL A 404 17.82 10.73 -2.97
C VAL A 404 19.34 10.77 -3.11
N GLN A 405 19.82 11.04 -4.32
CA GLN A 405 21.25 11.05 -4.67
C GLN A 405 21.51 12.07 -5.78
N PHE A 406 22.75 12.52 -5.91
CA PHE A 406 23.20 13.33 -7.05
C PHE A 406 23.23 12.48 -8.34
N ALA A 407 23.33 13.13 -9.50
CA ALA A 407 23.39 12.42 -10.80
C ALA A 407 24.61 11.48 -10.92
N ASP A 408 25.68 11.73 -10.17
CA ASP A 408 26.87 10.87 -10.07
C ASP A 408 26.73 9.71 -9.06
N GLY A 409 25.60 9.62 -8.37
CA GLY A 409 25.32 8.60 -7.35
C GLY A 409 25.81 8.96 -5.94
N THR A 410 26.39 10.14 -5.74
CA THR A 410 26.80 10.60 -4.41
C THR A 410 25.57 10.81 -3.53
N ILE A 411 25.65 10.39 -2.26
CA ILE A 411 24.59 10.62 -1.28
C ILE A 411 24.73 12.02 -0.66
N PRO A 412 23.67 12.86 -0.68
CA PRO A 412 23.69 14.21 -0.12
C PRO A 412 23.83 14.22 1.40
N VAL A 413 24.40 15.32 1.92
CA VAL A 413 24.44 15.58 3.35
C VAL A 413 23.11 16.15 3.84
N LEU A 414 22.70 15.78 5.05
CA LEU A 414 21.53 16.35 5.73
C LEU A 414 21.79 17.79 6.20
N PRO A 415 20.73 18.60 6.43
CA PRO A 415 19.33 18.36 6.08
C PRO A 415 19.07 18.43 4.58
N ILE A 416 18.10 17.64 4.10
CA ILE A 416 17.68 17.63 2.69
C ILE A 416 16.30 18.26 2.55
N ALA A 417 16.12 19.14 1.56
CA ALA A 417 14.82 19.69 1.17
C ALA A 417 14.44 19.19 -0.23
N THR A 418 13.54 18.20 -0.31
CA THR A 418 13.12 17.61 -1.58
C THR A 418 12.07 18.44 -2.30
N CYS A 419 12.05 18.37 -3.64
CA CYS A 419 11.25 19.27 -4.47
C CYS A 419 9.75 19.04 -4.30
N GLU A 420 9.30 17.78 -4.24
CA GLU A 420 7.90 17.42 -4.08
C GLU A 420 7.32 17.91 -2.76
N THR A 421 8.11 17.88 -1.68
CA THR A 421 7.72 18.43 -0.38
C THR A 421 7.40 19.91 -0.51
N GLN A 422 8.19 20.66 -1.29
CA GLN A 422 7.92 22.09 -1.54
C GLN A 422 6.66 22.29 -2.37
N GLY A 423 6.42 21.41 -3.35
CA GLY A 423 5.17 21.36 -4.10
C GLY A 423 3.97 21.13 -3.17
N TYR A 424 4.04 20.15 -2.28
CA TYR A 424 2.98 19.88 -1.31
C TYR A 424 2.76 21.03 -0.34
N THR A 425 3.83 21.68 0.14
CA THR A 425 3.73 22.87 0.99
C THR A 425 3.05 24.02 0.27
N TYR A 426 3.38 24.24 -1.01
CA TYR A 426 2.71 25.23 -1.84
C TYR A 426 1.21 24.93 -1.97
N ASP A 427 0.84 23.71 -2.35
CA ASP A 427 -0.57 23.31 -2.50
C ASP A 427 -1.33 23.39 -1.18
N ALA A 428 -0.71 22.94 -0.07
CA ALA A 428 -1.26 23.05 1.27
C ALA A 428 -1.57 24.50 1.64
N LYS A 429 -0.67 25.46 1.39
CA LYS A 429 -0.93 26.89 1.67
C LYS A 429 -2.07 27.45 0.82
N ILE A 430 -2.14 27.11 -0.46
CA ILE A 430 -3.23 27.53 -1.36
C ILE A 430 -4.59 26.97 -0.87
N ARG A 431 -4.62 25.68 -0.52
CA ARG A 431 -5.81 24.98 -0.04
C ARG A 431 -6.26 25.41 1.35
N MET A 432 -5.32 25.69 2.24
CA MET A 432 -5.66 26.27 3.55
C MET A 432 -6.14 27.71 3.43
N ALA A 433 -5.69 28.47 2.43
CA ALA A 433 -6.26 29.78 2.15
C ALA A 433 -7.73 29.71 1.70
N GLU A 434 -8.08 28.70 0.90
CA GLU A 434 -9.46 28.42 0.51
C GLU A 434 -10.33 28.05 1.74
N LEU A 435 -9.85 27.17 2.61
CA LEU A 435 -10.59 26.83 3.84
C LEU A 435 -10.68 28.02 4.82
N ALA A 436 -9.63 28.83 4.91
CA ALA A 436 -9.61 30.05 5.70
C ALA A 436 -10.68 31.03 5.20
N GLU A 437 -10.76 31.27 3.89
CA GLU A 437 -11.74 32.18 3.29
C GLU A 437 -13.19 31.65 3.36
N GLY A 438 -13.38 30.35 3.10
CA GLY A 438 -14.71 29.71 3.05
C GLY A 438 -15.25 29.36 4.46
N PRO A 439 -15.11 28.11 4.93
CA PRO A 439 -15.73 27.64 6.16
C PRO A 439 -15.29 28.38 7.44
N MET A 440 -14.06 28.91 7.46
CA MET A 440 -13.49 29.58 8.65
C MET A 440 -13.68 31.10 8.65
N ARG A 441 -13.97 31.71 7.49
CA ARG A 441 -14.22 33.16 7.34
C ARG A 441 -13.10 34.04 7.91
N ASP A 442 -11.85 33.63 7.71
CA ASP A 442 -10.63 34.35 8.07
C ASP A 442 -9.88 34.84 6.80
N PRO A 443 -10.30 35.97 6.22
CA PRO A 443 -9.70 36.51 4.99
C PRO A 443 -8.25 36.98 5.20
N ALA A 444 -7.87 37.34 6.44
CA ALA A 444 -6.51 37.78 6.74
C ALA A 444 -5.52 36.61 6.65
N LEU A 445 -5.88 35.47 7.26
CA LEU A 445 -5.10 34.24 7.12
C LEU A 445 -5.06 33.77 5.67
N ALA A 446 -6.19 33.82 4.95
CA ALA A 446 -6.24 33.45 3.53
C ALA A 446 -5.27 34.30 2.68
N GLN A 447 -5.26 35.62 2.88
CA GLN A 447 -4.34 36.53 2.18
C GLN A 447 -2.88 36.22 2.52
N ARG A 448 -2.57 36.00 3.81
CA ARG A 448 -1.21 35.64 4.25
C ARG A 448 -0.71 34.37 3.58
N LEU A 449 -1.51 33.30 3.63
CA LEU A 449 -1.15 32.00 3.05
C LEU A 449 -0.94 32.07 1.54
N ARG A 450 -1.76 32.84 0.82
CA ARG A 450 -1.57 33.10 -0.63
C ARG A 450 -0.27 33.84 -0.92
N ALA A 451 0.07 34.84 -0.11
CA ALA A 451 1.31 35.59 -0.27
C ALA A 451 2.55 34.71 0.01
N GLU A 452 2.51 33.89 1.07
CA GLU A 452 3.57 32.94 1.39
C GLU A 452 3.74 31.87 0.31
N ALA A 453 2.63 31.34 -0.24
CA ALA A 453 2.65 30.38 -1.35
C ALA A 453 3.25 31.01 -2.62
N ALA A 454 2.90 32.26 -2.94
CA ALA A 454 3.49 32.98 -4.07
C ALA A 454 5.00 33.17 -3.88
N ALA A 455 5.44 33.58 -2.69
CA ALA A 455 6.85 33.73 -2.38
C ALA A 455 7.61 32.39 -2.44
N LEU A 456 7.03 31.29 -1.95
CA LEU A 456 7.60 29.95 -2.08
C LEU A 456 7.73 29.55 -3.55
N ARG A 457 6.68 29.77 -4.36
CA ARG A 457 6.69 29.45 -5.79
C ARG A 457 7.80 30.21 -6.53
N GLU A 458 7.98 31.50 -6.27
CA GLU A 458 9.05 32.29 -6.88
C GLU A 458 10.44 31.79 -6.49
N ARG A 459 10.70 31.59 -5.18
CA ARG A 459 11.99 31.07 -4.71
C ARG A 459 12.29 29.69 -5.27
N PHE A 460 11.34 28.77 -5.18
CA PHE A 460 11.48 27.38 -5.65
C PHE A 460 11.87 27.33 -7.12
N ASN A 461 11.18 28.10 -7.97
CA ASN A 461 11.44 28.11 -9.41
C ASN A 461 12.79 28.74 -9.79
N ARG A 462 13.39 29.52 -8.90
CA ARG A 462 14.76 30.01 -9.06
C ARG A 462 15.78 28.97 -8.59
N ASP A 463 15.59 28.39 -7.42
CA ASP A 463 16.64 27.63 -6.72
C ASP A 463 16.69 26.15 -7.12
N PHE A 464 15.58 25.56 -7.60
CA PHE A 464 15.51 24.13 -7.95
C PHE A 464 15.61 23.86 -9.45
N TRP A 465 15.62 24.89 -10.29
CA TRP A 465 15.67 24.71 -11.75
C TRP A 465 17.08 24.37 -12.21
N VAL A 466 17.21 23.27 -12.96
CA VAL A 466 18.45 22.82 -13.61
C VAL A 466 18.29 23.08 -15.11
N PRO A 467 18.91 24.13 -15.67
CA PRO A 467 18.81 24.43 -17.10
C PRO A 467 19.58 23.43 -17.99
N GLU A 468 20.57 22.74 -17.44
CA GLU A 468 21.33 21.69 -18.11
C GLU A 468 20.42 20.51 -18.51
N ARG A 469 20.89 19.67 -19.45
CA ARG A 469 20.17 18.48 -19.96
C ARG A 469 18.74 18.76 -20.45
N GLY A 470 18.48 19.96 -20.96
CA GLY A 470 17.20 20.34 -21.56
C GLY A 470 16.15 20.91 -20.59
N GLY A 471 16.51 21.16 -19.32
CA GLY A 471 15.65 21.84 -18.36
C GLY A 471 14.75 20.88 -17.57
N TYR A 472 14.97 20.81 -16.25
CA TYR A 472 14.17 20.04 -15.29
C TYR A 472 14.33 20.61 -13.87
N TYR A 473 13.68 19.99 -12.88
CA TYR A 473 13.85 20.35 -11.48
C TYR A 473 14.74 19.34 -10.75
N ALA A 474 15.72 19.84 -10.02
CA ALA A 474 16.53 19.07 -9.08
C ALA A 474 15.62 18.33 -8.09
N VAL A 475 15.99 17.11 -7.68
CA VAL A 475 15.22 16.35 -6.68
C VAL A 475 15.20 17.05 -5.32
N GLY A 476 16.24 17.82 -4.99
CA GLY A 476 16.31 18.50 -3.72
C GLY A 476 17.45 19.50 -3.61
N LEU A 477 17.55 20.11 -2.45
CA LEU A 477 18.74 20.83 -1.98
C LEU A 477 19.34 20.08 -0.79
N ASP A 478 20.66 19.91 -0.77
CA ASP A 478 21.37 19.28 0.35
C ASP A 478 21.68 20.27 1.49
N GLY A 479 22.38 19.77 2.51
CA GLY A 479 22.81 20.55 3.67
C GLY A 479 23.60 21.81 3.30
N ASP A 480 24.46 21.71 2.29
CA ASP A 480 25.33 22.77 1.79
C ASP A 480 24.60 23.72 0.81
N GLY A 481 23.33 23.45 0.51
CA GLY A 481 22.52 24.23 -0.43
C GLY A 481 22.81 23.93 -1.90
N ARG A 482 23.47 22.81 -2.19
CA ARG A 482 23.72 22.35 -3.57
C ARG A 482 22.45 21.71 -4.12
N GLN A 483 22.21 21.92 -5.42
CA GLN A 483 21.17 21.21 -6.15
C GLN A 483 21.53 19.73 -6.25
N ILE A 484 20.70 18.87 -5.68
CA ILE A 484 20.76 17.43 -5.87
C ILE A 484 20.20 17.17 -7.27
N ASP A 485 21.09 17.07 -8.23
CA ASP A 485 20.83 17.28 -9.66
C ASP A 485 20.35 16.04 -10.43
N SER A 486 20.12 14.91 -9.76
CA SER A 486 19.52 13.74 -10.41
C SER A 486 18.15 14.05 -11.02
N MET A 487 17.89 13.51 -12.20
CA MET A 487 16.62 13.65 -12.91
C MET A 487 15.67 12.53 -12.46
N THR A 488 14.56 12.93 -11.84
CA THR A 488 13.67 12.00 -11.13
C THR A 488 12.20 12.23 -11.44
N SER A 489 11.35 11.26 -11.16
CA SER A 489 9.90 11.36 -11.39
C SER A 489 9.22 12.45 -10.55
N ASN A 490 9.84 12.90 -9.45
CA ASN A 490 9.30 13.90 -8.53
C ASN A 490 8.88 15.21 -9.21
N MET A 491 9.44 15.55 -10.37
CA MET A 491 8.99 16.71 -11.15
C MET A 491 7.52 16.61 -11.60
N GLY A 492 6.95 15.40 -11.72
CA GLY A 492 5.52 15.22 -11.96
C GLY A 492 4.65 15.57 -10.75
N HIS A 493 5.16 15.39 -9.53
CA HIS A 493 4.48 15.85 -8.31
C HIS A 493 4.44 17.38 -8.22
N LEU A 494 5.45 18.07 -8.76
CA LEU A 494 5.44 19.52 -8.90
C LEU A 494 4.33 20.00 -9.86
N LEU A 495 4.12 19.28 -10.96
CA LEU A 495 2.97 19.55 -11.85
C LEU A 495 1.65 19.32 -11.11
N TRP A 496 1.51 18.23 -10.35
CA TRP A 496 0.28 17.97 -9.59
C TRP A 496 -0.02 19.08 -8.57
N SER A 497 0.99 19.57 -7.83
CA SER A 497 0.83 20.68 -6.87
C SER A 497 0.52 22.03 -7.51
N GLY A 498 0.81 22.21 -8.81
CA GLY A 498 0.63 23.48 -9.51
C GLY A 498 1.71 24.54 -9.24
N ILE A 499 2.84 24.18 -8.61
CA ILE A 499 3.94 25.13 -8.33
C ILE A 499 4.74 25.50 -9.59
N VAL A 500 4.71 24.66 -10.62
CA VAL A 500 5.44 24.85 -11.89
C VAL A 500 4.81 26.01 -12.69
N PRO A 501 5.58 26.96 -13.23
CA PRO A 501 5.01 28.00 -14.06
C PRO A 501 4.66 27.44 -15.46
N PRO A 502 3.56 27.89 -16.10
CA PRO A 502 3.05 27.30 -17.34
C PRO A 502 4.10 27.16 -18.46
N GLU A 503 5.03 28.11 -18.57
CA GLU A 503 6.09 28.12 -19.57
C GLU A 503 7.11 26.98 -19.44
N ARG A 504 7.25 26.37 -18.24
CA ARG A 504 8.15 25.23 -17.99
C ARG A 504 7.45 23.89 -18.05
N ALA A 505 6.13 23.85 -17.93
CA ALA A 505 5.37 22.61 -17.85
C ALA A 505 5.59 21.70 -19.06
N ARG A 506 5.69 22.27 -20.27
CA ARG A 506 5.97 21.52 -21.50
C ARG A 506 7.37 20.88 -21.50
N LEU A 507 8.37 21.56 -20.94
CA LEU A 507 9.73 21.01 -20.82
C LEU A 507 9.74 19.84 -19.84
N VAL A 508 9.13 20.01 -18.66
CA VAL A 508 9.00 18.93 -17.66
C VAL A 508 8.26 17.73 -18.24
N ALA A 509 7.17 17.95 -18.98
CA ALA A 509 6.43 16.88 -19.66
C ALA A 509 7.30 16.14 -20.69
N ALA A 510 8.13 16.85 -21.44
CA ALA A 510 9.07 16.24 -22.38
C ALA A 510 10.12 15.38 -21.67
N GLN A 511 10.64 15.83 -20.52
CA GLN A 511 11.62 15.07 -19.72
C GLN A 511 11.01 13.79 -19.14
N LEU A 512 9.81 13.87 -18.56
CA LEU A 512 9.07 12.72 -18.04
C LEU A 512 8.81 11.66 -19.15
N MET A 513 8.59 12.12 -20.39
CA MET A 513 8.32 11.28 -21.57
C MET A 513 9.55 10.90 -22.39
N SER A 514 10.75 11.30 -21.96
CA SER A 514 12.01 10.92 -22.60
C SER A 514 12.25 9.40 -22.49
N ASP A 515 13.11 8.86 -23.35
CA ASP A 515 13.49 7.44 -23.28
C ASP A 515 14.23 7.10 -21.96
N GLU A 516 14.89 8.10 -21.36
CA GLU A 516 15.57 7.98 -20.07
C GLU A 516 14.59 7.76 -18.91
N MET A 517 13.45 8.47 -18.93
CA MET A 517 12.47 8.41 -17.84
C MET A 517 11.31 7.44 -18.14
N PHE A 518 10.76 7.44 -19.34
CA PHE A 518 9.61 6.62 -19.69
C PHE A 518 10.01 5.25 -20.25
N SER A 519 9.73 4.19 -19.48
CA SER A 519 10.12 2.82 -19.84
C SER A 519 9.28 2.15 -20.92
N GLY A 520 8.17 2.77 -21.33
CA GLY A 520 7.12 2.11 -22.10
C GLY A 520 6.08 1.38 -21.24
N TRP A 521 6.37 1.17 -19.95
CA TRP A 521 5.43 0.70 -18.93
C TRP A 521 4.98 1.81 -17.97
N GLY A 522 5.78 2.87 -17.86
CA GLY A 522 5.55 4.02 -16.97
C GLY A 522 6.84 4.83 -16.80
N VAL A 523 6.73 5.97 -16.12
CA VAL A 523 7.86 6.80 -15.72
C VAL A 523 8.62 6.12 -14.58
N ARG A 524 9.94 6.01 -14.73
CA ARG A 524 10.88 5.49 -13.75
C ARG A 524 11.15 6.53 -12.66
N THR A 525 11.54 6.06 -11.49
CA THR A 525 11.90 6.93 -10.36
C THR A 525 13.20 7.73 -10.59
N LEU A 526 14.12 7.21 -11.41
CA LEU A 526 15.41 7.83 -11.75
C LEU A 526 15.73 7.65 -13.23
N SER A 527 16.32 8.67 -13.85
CA SER A 527 16.76 8.65 -15.25
C SER A 527 17.80 7.57 -15.49
N THR A 528 17.71 6.87 -16.63
CA THR A 528 18.73 5.87 -17.02
C THR A 528 20.11 6.47 -17.34
N ALA A 529 20.21 7.80 -17.46
CA ALA A 529 21.49 8.48 -17.68
C ALA A 529 22.22 8.85 -16.39
N ASP A 530 21.55 8.72 -15.22
CA ASP A 530 22.15 9.00 -13.92
C ASP A 530 22.83 7.73 -13.37
N SER A 531 23.97 7.89 -12.70
CA SER A 531 24.86 6.78 -12.31
C SER A 531 24.23 5.82 -11.32
N GLY A 532 23.29 6.31 -10.51
CA GLY A 532 22.54 5.51 -9.54
C GLY A 532 21.44 4.64 -10.14
N TYR A 533 21.17 4.73 -11.45
CA TYR A 533 20.08 3.99 -12.07
C TYR A 533 20.25 2.49 -11.95
N ASN A 534 19.25 1.85 -11.35
CA ASN A 534 19.12 0.41 -11.27
C ASN A 534 17.66 0.02 -11.56
N PRO A 535 17.37 -0.73 -12.65
CA PRO A 535 15.99 -1.11 -13.00
C PRO A 535 15.31 -1.98 -11.93
N ILE A 536 16.08 -2.60 -11.04
CA ILE A 536 15.58 -3.41 -9.91
C ILE A 536 15.91 -2.76 -8.54
N GLY A 537 16.26 -1.47 -8.51
CA GLY A 537 16.48 -0.71 -7.27
C GLY A 537 15.22 0.01 -6.81
N TYR A 538 14.93 -0.04 -5.51
CA TYR A 538 13.61 0.30 -4.95
C TYR A 538 13.10 1.70 -5.31
N HIS A 539 13.91 2.76 -5.13
CA HIS A 539 13.57 4.14 -5.52
C HIS A 539 14.54 4.74 -6.55
N VAL A 540 15.35 3.91 -7.20
CA VAL A 540 16.46 4.32 -8.07
C VAL A 540 16.33 3.75 -9.49
N GLY A 541 15.12 3.45 -9.93
CA GLY A 541 14.87 3.04 -11.32
C GLY A 541 13.61 2.23 -11.57
N THR A 542 12.94 1.71 -10.53
CA THR A 542 11.62 1.07 -10.63
C THR A 542 10.52 2.02 -11.10
N VAL A 543 9.36 1.44 -11.45
CA VAL A 543 8.16 2.16 -11.87
C VAL A 543 7.05 1.88 -10.84
N TRP A 544 6.46 2.96 -10.32
CA TRP A 544 5.46 2.92 -9.26
C TRP A 544 4.09 3.42 -9.77
N PRO A 545 3.00 2.66 -9.60
CA PRO A 545 1.68 3.09 -10.04
C PRO A 545 1.18 4.37 -9.37
N HIS A 546 1.44 4.55 -8.06
CA HIS A 546 1.01 5.76 -7.35
C HIS A 546 1.68 7.02 -7.89
N ASP A 547 3.01 7.01 -8.06
CA ASP A 547 3.81 8.08 -8.66
C ASP A 547 3.29 8.41 -10.06
N ASN A 548 3.10 7.38 -10.89
CA ASN A 548 2.58 7.57 -12.25
C ASN A 548 1.14 8.13 -12.29
N SER A 549 0.31 7.85 -11.27
CA SER A 549 -1.02 8.48 -11.13
C SER A 549 -0.95 9.96 -10.79
N ILE A 550 0.00 10.35 -9.94
CA ILE A 550 0.25 11.76 -9.60
C ILE A 550 0.84 12.48 -10.81
N ILE A 551 1.81 11.88 -11.51
CA ILE A 551 2.39 12.43 -12.74
C ILE A 551 1.30 12.66 -13.80
N ALA A 552 0.45 11.66 -14.05
CA ALA A 552 -0.61 11.77 -15.06
C ALA A 552 -1.61 12.89 -14.70
N ALA A 553 -2.03 12.99 -13.43
CA ALA A 553 -2.89 14.06 -12.95
C ALA A 553 -2.22 15.45 -13.10
N GLY A 554 -0.93 15.55 -12.77
CA GLY A 554 -0.14 16.77 -12.94
C GLY A 554 0.00 17.17 -14.40
N LEU A 555 0.28 16.24 -15.31
CA LEU A 555 0.34 16.49 -16.75
C LEU A 555 -1.01 17.01 -17.28
N ALA A 556 -2.11 16.36 -16.91
CA ALA A 556 -3.46 16.76 -17.32
C ALA A 556 -3.81 18.17 -16.82
N ARG A 557 -3.43 18.54 -15.59
CA ARG A 557 -3.60 19.90 -15.03
C ARG A 557 -2.99 21.00 -15.91
N TYR A 558 -1.89 20.70 -16.63
CA TYR A 558 -1.21 21.62 -17.54
C TYR A 558 -1.57 21.39 -19.03
N GLY A 559 -2.68 20.69 -19.30
CA GLY A 559 -3.15 20.41 -20.66
C GLY A 559 -2.28 19.43 -21.45
N GLN A 560 -1.34 18.72 -20.79
CA GLN A 560 -0.48 17.71 -21.42
C GLN A 560 -1.20 16.35 -21.49
N HIS A 561 -2.42 16.34 -22.03
CA HIS A 561 -3.33 15.20 -22.03
C HIS A 561 -2.76 13.97 -22.73
N GLU A 562 -2.11 14.13 -23.90
CA GLU A 562 -1.47 13.03 -24.63
C GLU A 562 -0.41 12.29 -23.80
N ALA A 563 0.42 13.04 -23.06
CA ALA A 563 1.43 12.46 -22.18
C ALA A 563 0.78 11.72 -21.00
N ALA A 564 -0.28 12.30 -20.40
CA ALA A 564 -1.05 11.65 -19.36
C ALA A 564 -1.68 10.33 -19.85
N TYR A 565 -2.27 10.30 -21.05
CA TYR A 565 -2.86 9.08 -21.62
C TYR A 565 -1.85 8.01 -21.95
N ARG A 566 -0.65 8.40 -22.39
CA ARG A 566 0.42 7.43 -22.60
C ARG A 566 0.81 6.71 -21.32
N ILE A 567 0.88 7.43 -20.20
CA ILE A 567 1.14 6.83 -18.87
C ILE A 567 -0.03 5.93 -18.45
N ILE A 568 -1.26 6.45 -18.51
CA ILE A 568 -2.47 5.72 -18.10
C ILE A 568 -2.61 4.43 -18.92
N GLY A 569 -2.46 4.51 -20.24
CA GLY A 569 -2.52 3.36 -21.14
C GLY A 569 -1.44 2.32 -20.84
N ALA A 570 -0.21 2.75 -20.56
CA ALA A 570 0.88 1.85 -20.19
C ALA A 570 0.62 1.13 -18.86
N MET A 571 0.05 1.83 -17.86
CA MET A 571 -0.33 1.24 -16.57
C MET A 571 -1.49 0.25 -16.71
N MET A 572 -2.53 0.59 -17.49
CA MET A 572 -3.63 -0.33 -17.77
C MET A 572 -3.12 -1.59 -18.52
N GLU A 573 -2.16 -1.44 -19.42
CA GLU A 573 -1.55 -2.58 -20.09
C GLU A 573 -0.70 -3.43 -19.14
N ALA A 574 0.10 -2.79 -18.28
CA ALA A 574 0.92 -3.46 -17.30
C ALA A 574 0.08 -4.32 -16.35
N SER A 575 -1.08 -3.83 -15.91
CA SER A 575 -1.97 -4.57 -15.02
C SER A 575 -2.51 -5.86 -15.62
N ALA A 576 -2.57 -6.01 -16.96
CA ALA A 576 -3.01 -7.25 -17.60
C ALA A 576 -2.04 -8.42 -17.35
N TYR A 577 -0.81 -8.16 -16.92
CA TYR A 577 0.19 -9.17 -16.58
C TYR A 577 0.18 -9.58 -15.09
N SER A 578 -0.71 -8.98 -14.31
CA SER A 578 -0.81 -9.17 -12.86
C SER A 578 -2.25 -9.35 -12.41
N GLU A 579 -3.06 -10.04 -13.22
CA GLU A 579 -4.49 -10.29 -12.94
C GLU A 579 -5.27 -9.01 -12.63
N HIS A 580 -4.96 -7.93 -13.37
CA HIS A 580 -5.52 -6.60 -13.23
C HIS A 580 -5.20 -5.88 -11.89
N ARG A 581 -4.29 -6.42 -11.09
CA ARG A 581 -3.80 -5.81 -9.84
C ARG A 581 -2.44 -5.15 -10.08
N LEU A 582 -2.39 -3.82 -10.05
CA LEU A 582 -1.11 -3.12 -10.10
C LEU A 582 -0.35 -3.36 -8.77
N PRO A 583 0.90 -3.86 -8.80
CA PRO A 583 1.69 -4.06 -7.58
C PRO A 583 2.22 -2.72 -7.07
N GLU A 584 2.82 -2.71 -5.88
CA GLU A 584 3.51 -1.54 -5.33
C GLU A 584 4.49 -0.90 -6.31
N ALA A 585 5.34 -1.73 -6.90
CA ALA A 585 6.28 -1.34 -7.92
C ALA A 585 6.58 -2.53 -8.83
N PHE A 586 7.05 -2.24 -10.03
CA PHE A 586 7.69 -3.22 -10.90
C PHE A 586 9.00 -2.65 -11.44
N SER A 587 9.85 -3.55 -11.93
CA SER A 587 11.20 -3.18 -12.38
C SER A 587 11.13 -2.22 -13.57
N GLY A 588 11.99 -1.22 -13.60
CA GLY A 588 12.00 -0.19 -14.65
C GLY A 588 12.79 -0.56 -15.89
N TYR A 589 12.87 -1.84 -16.25
CA TYR A 589 13.40 -2.24 -17.54
C TYR A 589 12.61 -1.59 -18.68
N ASP A 590 13.32 -1.21 -19.74
CA ASP A 590 12.67 -0.80 -20.98
C ASP A 590 11.75 -1.91 -21.50
N ARG A 591 10.59 -1.53 -22.03
CA ARG A 591 9.59 -2.45 -22.58
C ARG A 591 10.14 -3.41 -23.64
N ARG A 592 11.17 -3.01 -24.37
CA ARG A 592 11.89 -3.84 -25.37
C ARG A 592 12.65 -5.00 -24.74
N PHE A 593 12.94 -4.95 -23.43
CA PHE A 593 13.68 -6.00 -22.72
C PHE A 593 12.91 -7.32 -22.63
N GLY A 594 11.64 -7.29 -22.19
CA GLY A 594 10.89 -8.52 -21.84
C GLY A 594 9.50 -8.66 -22.46
N ARG A 595 9.01 -7.67 -23.22
CA ARG A 595 7.61 -7.55 -23.70
C ARG A 595 6.53 -7.63 -22.61
N ARG A 596 6.90 -7.79 -21.33
CA ARG A 596 6.05 -7.79 -20.13
C ARG A 596 6.74 -6.99 -19.02
N PRO A 597 6.01 -6.36 -18.09
CA PRO A 597 6.60 -5.79 -16.88
C PRO A 597 7.29 -6.89 -16.06
N VAL A 598 8.49 -6.60 -15.57
CA VAL A 598 9.24 -7.55 -14.72
C VAL A 598 8.90 -7.27 -13.26
N PRO A 599 8.35 -8.23 -12.50
CA PRO A 599 7.98 -8.02 -11.10
C PRO A 599 9.15 -7.54 -10.25
N TYR A 600 8.90 -6.62 -9.31
CA TYR A 600 9.87 -6.27 -8.28
C TYR A 600 9.81 -7.32 -7.15
N PRO A 601 10.95 -7.88 -6.68
CA PRO A 601 10.95 -9.07 -5.83
C PRO A 601 10.16 -8.99 -4.53
N THR A 602 10.14 -7.82 -3.88
CA THR A 602 9.55 -7.66 -2.54
C THR A 602 8.34 -6.72 -2.52
N ALA A 603 7.78 -6.39 -3.69
CA ALA A 603 6.65 -5.48 -3.81
C ALA A 603 5.42 -5.99 -3.04
N CYS A 604 4.77 -5.09 -2.29
CA CYS A 604 3.44 -5.32 -1.79
C CYS A 604 2.44 -5.55 -2.93
N ASN A 605 1.55 -6.51 -2.76
CA ASN A 605 0.60 -6.92 -3.80
C ASN A 605 -0.63 -7.61 -3.17
N PRO A 606 -1.67 -6.85 -2.75
CA PRO A 606 -1.92 -5.44 -3.06
C PRO A 606 -1.21 -4.42 -2.15
N GLN A 607 -1.20 -3.16 -2.60
CA GLN A 607 -0.79 -1.98 -1.84
C GLN A 607 -1.77 -0.83 -2.08
N ALA A 608 -2.15 -0.08 -1.05
CA ALA A 608 -3.25 0.87 -1.05
C ALA A 608 -3.11 1.97 -2.10
N TRP A 609 -2.00 2.69 -2.15
CA TRP A 609 -1.82 3.78 -3.13
C TRP A 609 -1.59 3.28 -4.57
N ALA A 610 -1.22 2.00 -4.75
CA ALA A 610 -1.13 1.36 -6.07
C ALA A 610 -2.51 0.90 -6.54
N SER A 611 -3.33 0.38 -5.62
CA SER A 611 -4.74 0.08 -5.86
C SER A 611 -5.58 1.35 -6.07
N GLY A 612 -5.21 2.47 -5.44
CA GLY A 612 -5.81 3.79 -5.63
C GLY A 612 -5.44 4.44 -6.98
N ALA A 613 -4.26 4.14 -7.53
CA ALA A 613 -3.79 4.76 -8.78
C ALA A 613 -4.77 4.64 -9.97
N PRO A 614 -5.39 3.48 -10.27
CA PRO A 614 -6.45 3.38 -11.28
C PRO A 614 -7.65 4.31 -11.10
N LEU A 615 -7.96 4.66 -9.85
CA LEU A 615 -9.09 5.54 -9.54
C LEU A 615 -8.73 7.00 -9.82
N LEU A 616 -7.50 7.40 -9.51
CA LEU A 616 -6.97 8.71 -9.90
C LEU A 616 -6.77 8.80 -11.43
N PHE A 617 -6.36 7.72 -12.11
CA PHE A 617 -6.33 7.68 -13.57
C PHE A 617 -7.72 7.89 -14.17
N LEU A 618 -8.75 7.22 -13.64
CA LEU A 618 -10.14 7.41 -14.06
C LEU A 618 -10.61 8.85 -13.82
N ARG A 619 -10.34 9.41 -12.63
CA ARG A 619 -10.64 10.82 -12.32
C ARG A 619 -9.95 11.77 -13.32
N THR A 620 -8.70 11.49 -13.65
CA THR A 620 -7.89 12.28 -14.61
C THR A 620 -8.45 12.20 -16.03
N LEU A 621 -8.85 11.01 -16.49
CA LEU A 621 -9.47 10.79 -17.80
C LEU A 621 -10.78 11.57 -17.97
N LEU A 622 -11.58 11.62 -16.90
CA LEU A 622 -12.86 12.32 -16.85
C LEU A 622 -12.69 13.84 -16.65
N GLY A 623 -11.50 14.32 -16.26
CA GLY A 623 -11.35 15.69 -15.76
C GLY A 623 -12.31 15.98 -14.59
N LEU A 624 -12.51 14.99 -13.71
CA LEU A 624 -13.53 15.01 -12.67
C LEU A 624 -13.05 15.81 -11.45
N GLU A 625 -13.78 16.88 -11.16
CA GLU A 625 -13.51 17.80 -10.06
C GLU A 625 -14.79 18.14 -9.28
N ALA A 626 -14.60 18.50 -8.01
CA ALA A 626 -15.67 18.98 -7.13
C ALA A 626 -15.46 20.48 -6.89
N VAL A 627 -16.36 21.32 -7.42
CA VAL A 627 -16.24 22.78 -7.44
C VAL A 627 -17.58 23.39 -7.02
N ASP A 628 -17.54 24.30 -6.03
CA ASP A 628 -18.70 25.08 -5.57
C ASP A 628 -19.98 24.25 -5.31
N GLY A 629 -19.82 23.07 -4.68
CA GLY A 629 -20.95 22.19 -4.36
C GLY A 629 -21.48 21.36 -5.55
N ARG A 630 -20.71 21.25 -6.64
CA ARG A 630 -21.08 20.50 -7.85
C ARG A 630 -19.94 19.63 -8.33
N LEU A 631 -20.28 18.51 -8.98
CA LEU A 631 -19.32 17.74 -9.76
C LEU A 631 -19.26 18.29 -11.18
N VAL A 632 -18.05 18.51 -11.67
CA VAL A 632 -17.77 18.96 -13.04
C VAL A 632 -16.87 17.91 -13.68
N ILE A 633 -17.11 17.63 -14.96
CA ILE A 633 -16.23 16.78 -15.77
C ILE A 633 -15.84 17.52 -17.05
N GLU A 634 -14.55 17.48 -17.37
CA GLU A 634 -13.98 17.98 -18.62
C GLU A 634 -13.20 16.84 -19.29
N PRO A 635 -13.91 15.81 -19.81
CA PRO A 635 -13.26 14.62 -20.30
C PRO A 635 -12.46 14.91 -21.56
N GLN A 636 -11.40 14.13 -21.75
CA GLN A 636 -10.56 14.16 -22.95
C GLN A 636 -10.21 12.71 -23.30
N LEU A 637 -11.24 11.88 -23.52
CA LEU A 637 -11.06 10.43 -23.61
C LEU A 637 -10.42 10.01 -24.95
N PRO A 638 -9.34 9.20 -24.93
CA PRO A 638 -8.82 8.61 -26.15
C PRO A 638 -9.81 7.56 -26.70
N ALA A 639 -9.94 7.52 -28.03
CA ALA A 639 -10.93 6.67 -28.74
C ALA A 639 -10.96 5.19 -28.30
N PRO A 640 -9.84 4.51 -27.99
CA PRO A 640 -9.86 3.11 -27.55
C PRO A 640 -10.60 2.84 -26.23
N LEU A 641 -10.87 3.86 -25.39
CA LEU A 641 -11.61 3.67 -24.15
C LEU A 641 -13.13 3.62 -24.37
N GLY A 642 -13.62 4.14 -25.50
CA GLY A 642 -15.04 4.28 -25.77
C GLY A 642 -15.76 5.17 -24.74
N PRO A 643 -17.10 5.13 -24.68
CA PRO A 643 -17.85 5.85 -23.68
C PRO A 643 -17.59 5.28 -22.27
N ILE A 644 -17.60 6.15 -21.28
CA ILE A 644 -17.47 5.84 -19.85
C ILE A 644 -18.73 6.30 -19.11
N ARG A 645 -19.29 5.41 -18.27
CA ARG A 645 -20.35 5.70 -17.32
C ARG A 645 -19.88 5.35 -15.92
N LEU A 646 -19.88 6.33 -15.03
CA LEU A 646 -19.60 6.13 -13.62
C LEU A 646 -20.86 6.46 -12.82
N LEU A 647 -21.55 5.44 -12.34
CA LEU A 647 -22.87 5.55 -11.73
C LEU A 647 -22.76 5.55 -10.20
N GLY A 648 -23.51 6.41 -9.54
CA GLY A 648 -23.56 6.46 -8.08
C GLY A 648 -22.32 7.05 -7.41
N VAL A 649 -21.69 8.07 -8.01
CA VAL A 649 -20.57 8.81 -7.41
C VAL A 649 -21.03 9.58 -6.18
N PRO A 650 -20.55 9.28 -4.97
CA PRO A 650 -20.94 10.00 -3.76
C PRO A 650 -20.25 11.36 -3.66
N ALA A 651 -21.03 12.44 -3.62
CA ALA A 651 -20.53 13.80 -3.37
C ALA A 651 -21.64 14.69 -2.79
N PHE A 652 -21.28 15.59 -1.88
CA PHE A 652 -22.22 16.54 -1.26
C PHE A 652 -23.46 15.89 -0.63
N GLY A 653 -23.28 14.72 -0.01
CA GLY A 653 -24.37 13.94 0.62
C GLY A 653 -25.38 13.33 -0.37
N ARG A 654 -25.05 13.27 -1.66
CA ARG A 654 -25.89 12.70 -2.74
C ARG A 654 -25.06 11.79 -3.64
N HIS A 655 -25.75 11.08 -4.54
CA HIS A 655 -25.14 10.26 -5.57
C HIS A 655 -25.34 10.90 -6.95
N TRP A 656 -24.33 10.77 -7.81
CA TRP A 656 -24.29 11.37 -9.14
C TRP A 656 -23.89 10.33 -10.19
N ASP A 657 -24.52 10.40 -11.36
CA ASP A 657 -24.18 9.60 -12.52
C ASP A 657 -23.42 10.47 -13.53
N LEU A 658 -22.27 9.98 -13.97
CA LEU A 658 -21.38 10.64 -14.93
C LEU A 658 -21.41 9.88 -16.25
N TYR A 659 -21.49 10.62 -17.36
CA TYR A 659 -21.30 10.09 -18.72
C TYR A 659 -20.20 10.88 -19.41
N ALA A 660 -19.25 10.20 -20.04
CA ALA A 660 -18.21 10.83 -20.84
C ALA A 660 -17.95 10.05 -22.14
N GLU A 661 -17.79 10.76 -23.25
CA GLU A 661 -17.42 10.20 -24.54
C GLU A 661 -16.61 11.23 -25.35
N GLY A 662 -15.38 10.87 -25.72
CA GLY A 662 -14.45 11.83 -26.32
C GLY A 662 -14.25 13.04 -25.40
N SER A 663 -14.59 14.23 -25.89
CA SER A 663 -14.55 15.48 -25.10
C SER A 663 -15.90 15.91 -24.53
N HIS A 664 -16.96 15.11 -24.72
CA HIS A 664 -18.30 15.40 -24.21
C HIS A 664 -18.48 14.77 -22.84
N GLY A 665 -19.04 15.54 -21.90
CA GLY A 665 -19.28 15.10 -20.53
C GLY A 665 -20.63 15.58 -20.00
N GLU A 666 -21.35 14.71 -19.30
CA GLU A 666 -22.59 15.03 -18.59
C GLU A 666 -22.54 14.53 -17.14
N VAL A 667 -23.08 15.35 -16.24
CA VAL A 667 -23.25 15.04 -14.81
C VAL A 667 -24.73 15.16 -14.47
N ARG A 668 -25.31 14.13 -13.86
CA ARG A 668 -26.73 14.11 -13.45
C ARG A 668 -26.86 13.53 -12.04
N PRO A 669 -27.84 13.96 -11.23
CA PRO A 669 -28.17 13.25 -10.00
C PRO A 669 -28.55 11.79 -10.33
N SER A 670 -28.09 10.83 -9.52
CA SER A 670 -28.54 9.44 -9.64
C SER A 670 -30.03 9.33 -9.32
N ALA A 671 -30.72 8.43 -10.03
CA ALA A 671 -32.15 8.21 -9.90
C ALA A 671 -32.57 7.53 -8.58
#